data_AF-A0A937Y3E2-F1
#
_entry.id   AF-A0A937Y3E2-F1
#
_cell.length_a   1.000
_cell.length_b   1.000
_cell.length_c   1.000
_cell.angle_alpha   90.00
_cell.angle_beta   90.00
_cell.angle_gamma   90.00
#
_symmetry.space_group_name_H-M   'P 1'
#
loop_
_entity.id
_entity.type
_entity.pdbx_description
1 polymer ?
#
loop_
_entity_poly.entity_id
_entity_poly.type
_entity_poly.pdbx_seq_one_letter_code
_entity_poly.pdbx_strand_id
1 'polypeptide(L)'
;MSLSAEPMLQQTRPDTTKDISADNVSLNVVERKTVEVDLAQFEPSATVIDLTRGASQSGRLSGTGDLLSLSGEVQNLIVDLSAADNKVTLATEPDGRLRVSADSLYDLVFAKPTGLFAIRGLGGADQVVVKTADLGSALLVVESESIEISEGALLQAGAGVHLIAEASLTGSPTTSASATVAASVNVNGTVKTAGDLMLFASAALGYTGKPAVTLTDFSLGADVQASAVLGAKSSVTAAGVFVVADTDVRMEVERSGVERSKVTLSVQQKSEAGARGNAALSLVEAAAPSTVAVLFEATDSTQLRSVIGVQDSVLAGSDASKDVWNRILVTRDARAYLGDGTGKVVVAPGQGVAAPVVQVAALARDRAAGGLLSDFAGSKQAGTSTALVRSAVEAALAGAELDVAGLRAFALDASSLAATARQARNVGTTSTAVRVELATIRARGDVNPIAQDRSSWKATGGGYTGELLESWYGVSNLPASLAGNDVEASVSVTVARSTISGANVRSLALAAQALESDVKIGKMGPTKPGPLLGLTLGFDINIGSLRAWNTLNGGTGVSVYQTSITADAGIELAARDQAKLSAETPTGMNATPDGDQAAVMAVKLVGRYVGDLGTFDAKKFAGGEPTDTGKARDTAVTVNASRLNATGAVAVDARSSLVMEAIADALSDPGIRTAAAGLLAINRYRGGSRAEVEARTGVASIKAGGTVSVIARDSLKATAKADAGRPSAGGL
;
A
#
# COMPACT_ATOMS: atom_id res chain seq x y z
N MET A 1 31.69 10.30 1.42
CA MET A 1 30.35 10.58 0.86
C MET A 1 29.39 9.80 1.74
N SER A 2 28.54 10.45 2.54
CA SER A 2 27.57 9.76 3.40
C SER A 2 26.29 9.58 2.59
N LEU A 3 25.94 8.34 2.28
CA LEU A 3 24.62 7.99 1.76
C LEU A 3 23.70 7.88 2.97
N SER A 4 23.09 8.99 3.37
CA SER A 4 22.03 8.94 4.37
C SER A 4 20.79 8.37 3.70
N ALA A 5 20.31 7.20 4.13
CA ALA A 5 18.98 6.74 3.77
C ALA A 5 17.95 7.57 4.54
N GLU A 6 17.55 8.69 3.95
CA GLU A 6 16.48 9.51 4.50
C GLU A 6 15.19 8.67 4.59
N PRO A 7 14.49 8.67 5.73
CA PRO A 7 13.23 7.94 5.87
C PRO A 7 12.16 8.50 4.93
N MET A 8 11.40 7.63 4.26
CA MET A 8 10.29 8.06 3.40
C MET A 8 9.11 8.57 4.22
N LEU A 9 8.83 7.93 5.37
CA LEU A 9 7.76 8.39 6.25
C LEU A 9 8.26 9.41 7.25
N GLN A 10 7.70 10.62 7.17
CA GLN A 10 7.95 11.71 8.11
C GLN A 10 6.66 12.15 8.79
N GLN A 11 6.68 12.18 10.11
CA GLN A 11 5.57 12.71 10.89
C GLN A 11 5.56 14.24 10.83
N THR A 12 4.40 14.80 10.51
CA THR A 12 4.14 16.23 10.65
C THR A 12 2.95 16.49 11.56
N ARG A 13 3.07 17.54 12.37
CA ARG A 13 1.98 18.10 13.17
C ARG A 13 2.02 19.62 13.04
N PRO A 14 1.40 20.20 12.00
CA PRO A 14 1.53 21.61 11.70
C PRO A 14 0.95 22.51 12.79
N ASP A 15 -0.06 22.04 13.53
CA ASP A 15 -0.67 22.80 14.62
C ASP A 15 -0.77 21.95 15.89
N THR A 16 0.07 22.28 16.87
CA THR A 16 0.08 21.60 18.18
C THR A 16 -1.15 21.92 19.02
N THR A 17 -1.93 22.95 18.66
CA THR A 17 -3.14 23.39 19.37
C THR A 17 -4.41 22.71 18.86
N LYS A 18 -4.39 22.18 17.63
CA LYS A 18 -5.52 21.42 17.05
C LYS A 18 -5.60 20.00 17.57
N ASP A 19 -6.80 19.43 17.46
CA ASP A 19 -7.09 18.04 17.82
C ASP A 19 -6.18 17.07 17.06
N ILE A 20 -5.95 15.91 17.65
CA ILE A 20 -5.26 14.81 16.98
C ILE A 20 -6.27 14.15 16.06
N SER A 21 -6.09 14.38 14.76
CA SER A 21 -6.83 13.79 13.65
C SER A 21 -5.86 13.42 12.54
N ALA A 22 -6.30 12.64 11.55
CA ALA A 22 -5.50 12.35 10.37
C ALA A 22 -5.15 13.61 9.55
N ASP A 23 -5.92 14.68 9.72
CA ASP A 23 -5.68 15.98 9.07
C ASP A 23 -4.60 16.83 9.78
N ASN A 24 -4.37 16.60 11.08
CA ASN A 24 -3.43 17.38 11.89
C ASN A 24 -2.19 16.57 12.32
N VAL A 25 -2.26 15.24 12.32
CA VAL A 25 -1.10 14.36 12.44
C VAL A 25 -1.03 13.54 11.17
N SER A 26 -0.08 13.89 10.31
CA SER A 26 0.07 13.31 8.97
C SER A 26 1.42 12.62 8.86
N LEU A 27 1.39 11.34 8.48
CA LEU A 27 2.54 10.67 7.90
C LEU A 27 2.65 11.13 6.45
N ASN A 28 3.62 11.99 6.17
CA ASN A 28 3.92 12.44 4.82
C ASN A 28 4.91 11.48 4.19
N VAL A 29 4.62 11.11 2.94
CA VAL A 29 5.55 10.37 2.11
C VAL A 29 6.48 11.37 1.44
N VAL A 30 7.77 11.25 1.73
CA VAL A 30 8.83 11.93 1.00
C VAL A 30 9.34 10.94 -0.04
N GLU A 31 9.42 11.37 -1.29
CA GLU A 31 10.03 10.52 -2.32
C GLU A 31 11.47 10.24 -1.92
N ARG A 32 11.80 8.94 -1.85
CA ARG A 32 13.17 8.50 -1.68
C ARG A 32 13.94 9.02 -2.89
N LYS A 33 14.91 9.91 -2.66
CA LYS A 33 15.97 10.10 -3.65
C LYS A 33 16.61 8.72 -3.81
N THR A 34 16.62 8.19 -5.03
CA THR A 34 17.23 6.88 -5.35
C THR A 34 18.54 6.77 -4.59
N VAL A 35 18.72 5.67 -3.85
CA VAL A 35 19.97 5.43 -3.14
C VAL A 35 20.97 4.90 -4.14
N GLU A 36 21.36 5.77 -5.06
CA GLU A 36 22.20 5.43 -6.19
C GLU A 36 23.64 5.62 -5.75
N VAL A 37 24.32 4.52 -5.41
CA VAL A 37 25.77 4.52 -5.55
C VAL A 37 26.03 4.50 -7.04
N ASP A 38 26.13 5.67 -7.67
CA ASP A 38 26.46 5.73 -9.09
C ASP A 38 27.91 5.23 -9.27
N LEU A 39 28.09 3.95 -9.57
CA LEU A 39 29.42 3.37 -9.81
C LEU A 39 30.11 4.03 -11.02
N ALA A 40 29.34 4.62 -11.95
CA ALA A 40 29.89 5.33 -13.11
C ALA A 40 30.72 6.55 -12.69
N GLN A 41 30.42 7.16 -11.53
CA GLN A 41 31.24 8.26 -10.99
C GLN A 41 32.65 7.80 -10.57
N PHE A 42 32.81 6.52 -10.24
CA PHE A 42 34.09 5.94 -9.82
C PHE A 42 34.88 5.37 -10.99
N GLU A 43 34.20 4.96 -12.07
CA GLU A 43 34.80 4.36 -13.27
C GLU A 43 36.04 5.09 -13.81
N PRO A 44 36.08 6.43 -13.92
CA PRO A 44 37.26 7.15 -14.42
C PRO A 44 38.53 6.94 -13.59
N SER A 45 38.36 6.57 -12.32
CA SER A 45 39.44 6.34 -11.35
C SER A 45 39.60 4.87 -10.94
N ALA A 46 38.70 4.00 -11.40
CA ALA A 46 38.66 2.60 -11.01
C ALA A 46 39.35 1.69 -12.02
N THR A 47 39.97 0.63 -11.51
CA THR A 47 40.33 -0.52 -12.33
C THR A 47 39.06 -1.37 -12.49
N VAL A 48 38.52 -1.45 -13.70
CA VAL A 48 37.32 -2.25 -14.00
C VAL A 48 37.75 -3.58 -14.62
N ILE A 49 37.33 -4.70 -14.01
CA ILE A 49 37.63 -6.05 -14.48
C ILE A 49 36.33 -6.78 -14.81
N ASP A 50 36.20 -7.20 -16.07
CA ASP A 50 35.10 -8.02 -16.58
C ASP A 50 35.47 -9.50 -16.45
N LEU A 51 34.77 -10.23 -15.59
CA LEU A 51 35.08 -11.64 -15.33
C LEU A 51 34.70 -12.59 -16.48
N THR A 52 34.04 -12.11 -17.54
CA THR A 52 33.83 -12.91 -18.76
C THR A 52 35.07 -12.96 -19.66
N ARG A 53 36.10 -12.14 -19.35
CA ARG A 53 37.28 -11.95 -20.20
C ARG A 53 38.56 -12.36 -19.48
N GLY A 54 39.48 -12.99 -20.21
CA GLY A 54 40.80 -13.33 -19.69
C GLY A 54 41.72 -12.11 -19.48
N ALA A 55 42.96 -12.34 -19.03
CA ALA A 55 43.92 -11.31 -18.59
C ALA A 55 44.24 -10.22 -19.63
N SER A 56 44.00 -10.46 -20.92
CA SER A 56 44.22 -9.48 -22.01
C SER A 56 43.45 -8.17 -21.88
N GLN A 57 42.41 -8.13 -21.04
CA GLN A 57 41.61 -6.92 -20.79
C GLN A 57 42.40 -5.80 -20.09
N SER A 58 43.49 -6.12 -19.39
CA SER A 58 44.30 -5.13 -18.67
C SER A 58 45.75 -5.59 -18.55
N GLY A 59 46.69 -4.68 -18.84
CA GLY A 59 48.12 -4.94 -18.64
C GLY A 59 48.52 -5.15 -17.17
N ARG A 60 47.62 -4.89 -16.20
CA ARG A 60 47.84 -5.15 -14.78
C ARG A 60 47.43 -6.56 -14.35
N LEU A 61 46.70 -7.28 -15.19
CA LEU A 61 46.26 -8.64 -14.91
C LEU A 61 47.28 -9.66 -15.43
N SER A 62 47.49 -10.68 -14.62
CA SER A 62 48.12 -11.93 -15.03
C SER A 62 47.08 -13.04 -14.97
N GLY A 63 47.20 -14.08 -15.79
CA GLY A 63 46.23 -15.18 -15.82
C GLY A 63 46.92 -16.54 -15.94
N THR A 64 46.42 -17.52 -15.19
CA THR A 64 46.81 -18.94 -15.29
C THR A 64 45.53 -19.79 -15.29
N GLY A 65 45.18 -20.37 -16.45
CA GLY A 65 43.90 -21.05 -16.60
C GLY A 65 42.74 -20.06 -16.40
N ASP A 66 41.77 -20.44 -15.56
CA ASP A 66 40.59 -19.63 -15.25
C ASP A 66 40.83 -18.64 -14.09
N LEU A 67 42.06 -18.56 -13.57
CA LEU A 67 42.42 -17.64 -12.49
C LEU A 67 43.12 -16.40 -13.01
N LEU A 68 42.54 -15.24 -12.73
CA LEU A 68 43.14 -13.91 -12.89
C LEU A 68 43.76 -13.44 -11.58
N SER A 69 44.93 -12.82 -11.67
CA SER A 69 45.63 -12.23 -10.52
C SER A 69 46.00 -10.78 -10.82
N LEU A 70 45.52 -9.88 -9.96
CA LEU A 70 45.88 -8.48 -9.94
C LEU A 70 46.97 -8.28 -8.88
N SER A 71 48.20 -8.04 -9.32
CA SER A 71 49.41 -8.10 -8.50
C SER A 71 49.83 -6.77 -7.86
N GLY A 72 49.16 -5.66 -8.17
CA GLY A 72 49.44 -4.34 -7.61
C GLY A 72 48.30 -3.78 -6.77
N GLU A 73 48.63 -2.90 -5.82
CA GLU A 73 47.63 -2.15 -5.07
C GLU A 73 46.73 -1.33 -6.00
N VAL A 74 45.44 -1.34 -5.71
CA VAL A 74 44.42 -0.56 -6.42
C VAL A 74 43.70 0.32 -5.42
N GLN A 75 43.45 1.56 -5.80
CA GLN A 75 42.62 2.45 -5.00
C GLN A 75 41.15 2.01 -5.12
N ASN A 76 40.63 1.99 -6.34
CA ASN A 76 39.26 1.61 -6.65
C ASN A 76 39.26 0.41 -7.61
N LEU A 77 38.51 -0.63 -7.29
CA LEU A 77 38.34 -1.83 -8.10
C LEU A 77 36.85 -2.12 -8.29
N ILE A 78 36.42 -2.30 -9.53
CA ILE A 78 35.06 -2.71 -9.89
C ILE A 78 35.18 -4.05 -10.62
N VAL A 79 34.45 -5.05 -10.14
CA VAL A 79 34.34 -6.38 -10.74
C VAL A 79 32.98 -6.50 -11.40
N ASP A 80 32.97 -6.68 -12.71
CA ASP A 80 31.78 -6.77 -13.55
C ASP A 80 31.48 -8.24 -13.87
N LEU A 81 30.25 -8.66 -13.59
CA LEU A 81 29.75 -10.02 -13.82
C LEU A 81 29.12 -10.19 -15.20
N SER A 82 28.91 -9.09 -15.96
CA SER A 82 28.15 -9.03 -17.21
C SER A 82 26.67 -9.37 -17.06
N ALA A 83 25.87 -9.18 -18.13
CA ALA A 83 24.41 -9.33 -18.08
C ALA A 83 23.90 -10.80 -18.16
N ALA A 84 24.60 -11.75 -17.55
CA ALA A 84 24.21 -13.16 -17.51
C ALA A 84 23.77 -13.56 -16.10
N ASP A 85 23.17 -14.75 -15.93
CA ASP A 85 22.84 -15.28 -14.61
C ASP A 85 24.12 -15.85 -13.97
N ASN A 86 24.79 -15.06 -13.12
CA ASN A 86 26.05 -15.49 -12.51
C ASN A 86 25.93 -15.71 -11.02
N LYS A 87 26.74 -16.65 -10.53
CA LYS A 87 26.94 -16.84 -9.09
C LYS A 87 28.39 -16.64 -8.75
N VAL A 88 28.65 -15.70 -7.85
CA VAL A 88 30.00 -15.41 -7.37
C VAL A 88 30.12 -15.48 -5.86
N THR A 89 31.32 -15.84 -5.39
CA THR A 89 31.67 -15.87 -3.97
C THR A 89 32.82 -14.92 -3.68
N LEU A 90 32.65 -14.03 -2.70
CA LEU A 90 33.72 -13.18 -2.16
C LEU A 90 34.31 -13.81 -0.89
N ALA A 91 35.63 -13.96 -0.84
CA ALA A 91 36.35 -14.44 0.34
C ALA A 91 37.78 -13.88 0.46
N THR A 92 38.34 -13.92 1.66
CA THR A 92 39.77 -13.70 1.93
C THR A 92 40.51 -15.03 1.88
N GLU A 93 41.59 -15.08 1.10
CA GLU A 93 42.52 -16.20 1.00
C GLU A 93 43.49 -16.26 2.21
N PRO A 94 44.13 -17.39 2.50
CA PRO A 94 45.07 -17.52 3.63
C PRO A 94 46.25 -16.55 3.60
N ASP A 95 46.62 -16.05 2.41
CA ASP A 95 47.68 -15.05 2.21
C ASP A 95 47.20 -13.60 2.45
N GLY A 96 45.93 -13.42 2.81
CA GLY A 96 45.31 -12.12 3.10
C GLY A 96 44.80 -11.37 1.87
N ARG A 97 44.93 -11.93 0.66
CA ARG A 97 44.33 -11.39 -0.56
C ARG A 97 42.84 -11.69 -0.62
N LEU A 98 42.11 -10.91 -1.40
CA LEU A 98 40.70 -11.15 -1.68
C LEU A 98 40.56 -11.98 -2.95
N ARG A 99 39.54 -12.84 -3.00
CA ARG A 99 39.16 -13.63 -4.16
C ARG A 99 37.67 -13.47 -4.44
N VAL A 100 37.35 -13.23 -5.71
CA VAL A 100 36.02 -13.44 -6.27
C VAL A 100 36.08 -14.72 -7.09
N SER A 101 35.32 -15.73 -6.69
CA SER A 101 35.21 -17.01 -7.41
C SER A 101 33.87 -17.16 -8.10
N ALA A 102 33.85 -17.79 -9.28
CA ALA A 102 32.65 -18.00 -10.06
C ALA A 102 32.65 -19.39 -10.72
N ASP A 103 31.47 -19.97 -10.96
CA ASP A 103 31.35 -21.29 -11.60
C ASP A 103 31.55 -21.24 -13.12
N SER A 104 31.19 -20.12 -13.76
CA SER A 104 31.16 -19.94 -15.23
C SER A 104 31.94 -18.71 -15.72
N LEU A 105 32.66 -18.03 -14.83
CA LEU A 105 33.47 -16.86 -15.12
C LEU A 105 34.92 -17.09 -14.67
N TYR A 106 35.82 -16.19 -15.05
CA TYR A 106 37.17 -16.18 -14.51
C TYR A 106 37.15 -15.81 -13.02
N ASP A 107 37.93 -16.53 -12.22
CA ASP A 107 38.22 -16.17 -10.84
C ASP A 107 39.16 -14.96 -10.80
N LEU A 108 39.03 -14.10 -9.80
CA LEU A 108 39.93 -12.95 -9.60
C LEU A 108 40.50 -12.93 -8.19
N VAL A 109 41.83 -12.95 -8.07
CA VAL A 109 42.54 -12.74 -6.81
C VAL A 109 43.29 -11.41 -6.85
N PHE A 110 43.15 -10.59 -5.79
CA PHE A 110 43.65 -9.23 -5.75
C PHE A 110 44.01 -8.79 -4.32
N ALA A 111 44.94 -7.83 -4.21
CA ALA A 111 45.21 -7.19 -2.92
C ALA A 111 44.03 -6.33 -2.47
N LYS A 112 43.87 -6.12 -1.16
CA LYS A 112 42.80 -5.27 -0.59
C LYS A 112 42.84 -3.87 -1.21
N PRO A 113 41.74 -3.38 -1.81
CA PRO A 113 41.69 -2.00 -2.28
C PRO A 113 41.83 -0.99 -1.13
N THR A 114 42.33 0.21 -1.41
CA THR A 114 42.47 1.25 -0.37
C THR A 114 41.30 2.23 -0.32
N GLY A 115 40.50 2.32 -1.40
CA GLY A 115 39.35 3.21 -1.56
C GLY A 115 38.03 2.46 -1.70
N LEU A 116 37.77 1.85 -2.85
CA LEU A 116 36.52 1.18 -3.19
C LEU A 116 36.77 -0.25 -3.72
N PHE A 117 35.96 -1.19 -3.26
CA PHE A 117 35.73 -2.46 -3.93
C PHE A 117 34.25 -2.59 -4.29
N ALA A 118 33.95 -2.79 -5.58
CA ALA A 118 32.59 -3.00 -6.05
C ALA A 118 32.45 -4.32 -6.81
N ILE A 119 31.32 -5.00 -6.65
CA ILE A 119 30.86 -6.10 -7.51
C ILE A 119 29.57 -5.65 -8.20
N ARG A 120 29.47 -5.81 -9.51
CA ARG A 120 28.35 -5.35 -10.34
C ARG A 120 27.79 -6.49 -11.19
N GLY A 121 26.55 -6.90 -10.91
CA GLY A 121 25.78 -7.91 -11.64
C GLY A 121 25.26 -7.44 -13.01
N LEU A 122 25.02 -6.15 -13.20
CA LEU A 122 24.31 -5.63 -14.38
C LEU A 122 22.90 -6.23 -14.49
N GLY A 123 22.63 -7.14 -15.42
CA GLY A 123 21.28 -7.68 -15.61
C GLY A 123 21.29 -9.19 -15.61
N GLY A 124 20.25 -9.83 -15.08
CA GLY A 124 20.17 -11.29 -15.01
C GLY A 124 19.51 -11.69 -13.70
N ALA A 125 19.86 -12.87 -13.21
CA ALA A 125 19.57 -13.31 -11.85
C ALA A 125 20.89 -13.61 -11.12
N ASP A 126 21.69 -12.56 -10.90
CA ASP A 126 22.98 -12.71 -10.24
C ASP A 126 22.83 -13.01 -8.75
N GLN A 127 23.80 -13.75 -8.24
CA GLN A 127 23.94 -14.05 -6.83
C GLN A 127 25.37 -13.79 -6.35
N VAL A 128 25.51 -12.96 -5.32
CA VAL A 128 26.77 -12.72 -4.61
C VAL A 128 26.70 -13.33 -3.21
N VAL A 129 27.57 -14.30 -2.93
CA VAL A 129 27.73 -14.88 -1.60
C VAL A 129 29.02 -14.37 -0.97
N VAL A 130 28.92 -13.66 0.14
CA VAL A 130 30.05 -13.18 0.92
C VAL A 130 30.32 -14.15 2.07
N LYS A 131 31.51 -14.77 2.06
CA LYS A 131 32.04 -15.55 3.17
C LYS A 131 32.85 -14.62 4.08
N THR A 132 33.94 -15.10 4.68
CA THR A 132 34.85 -14.24 5.42
C THR A 132 35.62 -13.36 4.45
N ALA A 133 35.43 -12.04 4.54
CA ALA A 133 36.07 -11.04 3.69
C ALA A 133 36.55 -9.85 4.52
N ASP A 134 37.79 -9.41 4.30
CA ASP A 134 38.39 -8.26 4.98
C ASP A 134 38.93 -7.28 3.95
N LEU A 135 38.26 -6.15 3.83
CA LEU A 135 38.54 -5.10 2.86
C LEU A 135 39.53 -4.03 3.37
N GLY A 136 40.07 -4.17 4.57
CA GLY A 136 40.97 -3.15 5.12
C GLY A 136 40.26 -1.81 5.29
N SER A 137 40.74 -0.75 4.63
CA SER A 137 40.15 0.60 4.71
C SER A 137 39.04 0.88 3.69
N ALA A 138 38.80 -0.02 2.74
CA ALA A 138 37.91 0.26 1.61
C ALA A 138 36.42 0.26 1.98
N LEU A 139 35.65 0.94 1.12
CA LEU A 139 34.19 0.81 0.99
C LEU A 139 33.88 -0.44 0.17
N LEU A 140 32.91 -1.24 0.63
CA LEU A 140 32.32 -2.31 -0.17
C LEU A 140 30.99 -1.84 -0.77
N VAL A 141 30.83 -2.06 -2.07
CA VAL A 141 29.55 -1.93 -2.79
C VAL A 141 29.27 -3.25 -3.52
N VAL A 142 28.07 -3.79 -3.38
CA VAL A 142 27.64 -4.97 -4.13
C VAL A 142 26.31 -4.66 -4.78
N GLU A 143 26.24 -4.77 -6.09
CA GLU A 143 25.04 -4.63 -6.92
C GLU A 143 24.74 -5.98 -7.60
N SER A 144 23.60 -6.59 -7.31
CA SER A 144 23.19 -7.91 -7.81
C SER A 144 21.69 -8.13 -7.54
N GLU A 145 21.04 -9.18 -8.03
CA GLU A 145 19.65 -9.49 -7.65
C GLU A 145 19.56 -10.19 -6.28
N SER A 146 20.59 -10.94 -5.89
CA SER A 146 20.63 -11.65 -4.60
C SER A 146 21.99 -11.55 -3.92
N ILE A 147 22.00 -11.08 -2.67
CA ILE A 147 23.22 -10.93 -1.87
C ILE A 147 23.05 -11.68 -0.54
N GLU A 148 24.00 -12.55 -0.22
CA GLU A 148 24.02 -13.31 1.02
C GLU A 148 25.35 -13.09 1.78
N ILE A 149 25.27 -12.79 3.07
CA ILE A 149 26.39 -12.99 4.01
C ILE A 149 26.06 -14.23 4.84
N SER A 150 26.77 -15.32 4.59
CA SER A 150 26.46 -16.61 5.21
C SER A 150 26.70 -16.60 6.73
N GLU A 151 26.03 -17.53 7.42
CA GLU A 151 26.24 -17.73 8.85
C GLU A 151 27.71 -18.01 9.18
N GLY A 152 28.22 -17.40 10.24
CA GLY A 152 29.60 -17.58 10.70
C GLY A 152 30.65 -16.83 9.88
N ALA A 153 30.27 -16.22 8.75
CA ALA A 153 31.12 -15.34 7.99
C ALA A 153 31.43 -14.04 8.76
N LEU A 154 32.63 -13.49 8.55
CA LEU A 154 32.99 -12.15 9.01
C LEU A 154 33.29 -11.26 7.80
N LEU A 155 32.45 -10.23 7.59
CA LEU A 155 32.70 -9.15 6.65
C LEU A 155 33.25 -7.94 7.42
N GLN A 156 34.45 -7.49 7.06
CA GLN A 156 35.09 -6.33 7.67
C GLN A 156 35.47 -5.28 6.62
N ALA A 157 35.06 -4.03 6.83
CA ALA A 157 35.38 -2.89 5.98
C ALA A 157 35.73 -1.65 6.82
N GLY A 158 36.74 -0.89 6.44
CA GLY A 158 37.17 0.29 7.20
C GLY A 158 36.43 1.57 6.83
N ALA A 159 35.72 1.59 5.70
CA ALA A 159 34.71 2.60 5.37
C ALA A 159 33.31 2.01 5.61
N GLY A 160 32.40 2.09 4.63
CA GLY A 160 31.02 1.54 4.68
C GLY A 160 30.86 0.18 4.01
N VAL A 161 29.65 -0.41 4.13
CA VAL A 161 29.22 -1.61 3.41
C VAL A 161 27.84 -1.37 2.82
N HIS A 162 27.73 -1.34 1.50
CA HIS A 162 26.47 -1.16 0.79
C HIS A 162 26.15 -2.41 -0.03
N LEU A 163 25.07 -3.10 0.33
CA LEU A 163 24.55 -4.28 -0.36
C LEU A 163 23.23 -3.89 -1.01
N ILE A 164 23.26 -3.78 -2.33
CA ILE A 164 22.20 -3.24 -3.17
C ILE A 164 21.69 -4.38 -4.05
N ALA A 165 20.57 -4.96 -3.64
CA ALA A 165 19.85 -5.94 -4.42
C ALA A 165 18.82 -5.25 -5.33
N GLU A 166 18.99 -5.30 -6.64
CA GLU A 166 18.03 -4.69 -7.58
C GLU A 166 17.62 -5.69 -8.65
N ALA A 167 16.32 -5.80 -8.87
CA ALA A 167 15.76 -6.61 -9.94
C ALA A 167 14.69 -5.80 -10.65
N SER A 168 14.78 -5.69 -11.97
CA SER A 168 13.77 -4.98 -12.75
C SER A 168 13.40 -5.71 -14.02
N LEU A 169 12.12 -5.66 -14.38
CA LEU A 169 11.63 -6.19 -15.64
C LEU A 169 10.69 -5.18 -16.29
N THR A 170 10.93 -4.87 -17.56
CA THR A 170 10.00 -4.10 -18.37
C THR A 170 9.58 -4.89 -19.59
N GLY A 171 8.33 -4.73 -20.03
CA GLY A 171 7.79 -5.53 -21.12
C GLY A 171 6.57 -4.91 -21.77
N SER A 172 6.35 -5.26 -23.03
CA SER A 172 5.15 -4.87 -23.80
C SER A 172 4.44 -6.10 -24.37
N PRO A 173 3.90 -6.97 -23.50
CA PRO A 173 3.29 -8.22 -23.93
C PRO A 173 2.05 -7.98 -24.82
N THR A 174 1.98 -8.70 -25.94
CA THR A 174 0.84 -8.70 -26.86
C THR A 174 -0.13 -9.86 -26.61
N THR A 175 0.28 -10.83 -25.79
CA THR A 175 -0.51 -11.95 -25.28
C THR A 175 -0.47 -11.95 -23.76
N SER A 176 -1.32 -12.74 -23.10
CA SER A 176 -1.27 -12.88 -21.65
C SER A 176 0.14 -13.24 -21.18
N ALA A 177 0.56 -12.64 -20.07
CA ALA A 177 1.90 -12.80 -19.53
C ALA A 177 1.87 -12.76 -18.01
N SER A 178 2.82 -13.45 -17.38
CA SER A 178 3.08 -13.38 -15.95
C SER A 178 4.59 -13.27 -15.73
N ALA A 179 5.01 -12.48 -14.74
CA ALA A 179 6.40 -12.41 -14.33
C ALA A 179 6.56 -12.51 -12.83
N THR A 180 7.74 -12.99 -12.44
CA THR A 180 8.25 -12.92 -11.08
C THR A 180 9.49 -12.06 -11.09
N VAL A 181 9.56 -11.05 -10.21
CA VAL A 181 10.73 -10.19 -10.03
C VAL A 181 11.07 -10.21 -8.55
N ALA A 182 12.29 -10.61 -8.22
CA ALA A 182 12.70 -10.77 -6.83
C ALA A 182 14.09 -10.18 -6.60
N ALA A 183 14.22 -9.37 -5.55
CA ALA A 183 15.48 -8.83 -5.07
C ALA A 183 15.68 -9.17 -3.59
N SER A 184 16.87 -9.61 -3.21
CA SER A 184 17.12 -10.04 -1.83
C SER A 184 18.51 -9.71 -1.27
N VAL A 185 18.54 -9.24 -0.03
CA VAL A 185 19.75 -9.12 0.79
C VAL A 185 19.53 -9.85 2.11
N ASN A 186 20.35 -10.86 2.39
CA ASN A 186 20.24 -11.66 3.61
C ASN A 186 21.59 -11.73 4.34
N VAL A 187 21.64 -11.19 5.55
CA VAL A 187 22.86 -11.18 6.37
C VAL A 187 22.66 -12.09 7.57
N ASN A 188 23.31 -13.26 7.58
CA ASN A 188 23.33 -14.19 8.71
C ASN A 188 24.69 -14.24 9.44
N GLY A 189 25.69 -13.52 8.94
CA GLY A 189 27.04 -13.44 9.51
C GLY A 189 27.30 -12.17 10.32
N THR A 190 28.57 -11.91 10.60
CA THR A 190 29.04 -10.70 11.29
C THR A 190 29.48 -9.65 10.27
N VAL A 191 29.02 -8.41 10.43
CA VAL A 191 29.47 -7.25 9.65
C VAL A 191 30.10 -6.23 10.59
N LYS A 192 31.34 -5.84 10.31
CA LYS A 192 32.08 -4.79 11.03
C LYS A 192 32.51 -3.71 10.06
N THR A 193 31.96 -2.52 10.23
CA THR A 193 32.22 -1.37 9.38
C THR A 193 32.38 -0.11 10.22
N ALA A 194 33.29 0.79 9.83
CA ALA A 194 33.44 2.08 10.52
C ALA A 194 32.39 3.10 10.06
N GLY A 195 31.91 2.96 8.82
CA GLY A 195 30.83 3.74 8.24
C GLY A 195 29.48 3.02 8.34
N ASP A 196 28.56 3.38 7.45
CA ASP A 196 27.20 2.86 7.44
C ASP A 196 27.13 1.44 6.85
N LEU A 197 26.24 0.62 7.42
CA LEU A 197 25.74 -0.59 6.78
C LEU A 197 24.42 -0.26 6.09
N MET A 198 24.37 -0.48 4.78
CA MET A 198 23.15 -0.37 3.99
C MET A 198 22.80 -1.71 3.35
N LEU A 199 21.58 -2.18 3.62
CA LEU A 199 20.93 -3.26 2.91
C LEU A 199 19.75 -2.66 2.15
N PHE A 200 19.80 -2.71 0.82
CA PHE A 200 18.74 -2.20 -0.04
C PHE A 200 18.27 -3.35 -0.93
N ALA A 201 16.98 -3.61 -0.98
CA ALA A 201 16.38 -4.53 -1.93
C ALA A 201 15.29 -3.80 -2.70
N SER A 202 15.36 -3.77 -4.04
CA SER A 202 14.35 -3.15 -4.89
C SER A 202 13.93 -4.10 -6.01
N ALA A 203 12.63 -4.35 -6.12
CA ALA A 203 12.05 -5.16 -7.17
C ALA A 203 11.01 -4.34 -7.95
N ALA A 204 11.25 -4.16 -9.25
CA ALA A 204 10.43 -3.32 -10.11
C ALA A 204 9.88 -4.06 -11.33
N LEU A 205 8.59 -3.88 -11.63
CA LEU A 205 7.96 -4.39 -12.84
C LEU A 205 7.22 -3.29 -13.60
N GLY A 206 7.50 -3.15 -14.89
CA GLY A 206 6.79 -2.25 -15.80
C GLY A 206 6.22 -2.96 -17.02
N TYR A 207 4.91 -3.24 -17.03
CA TYR A 207 4.22 -3.79 -18.19
C TYR A 207 3.29 -2.79 -18.86
N THR A 208 3.38 -2.73 -20.19
CA THR A 208 2.42 -2.02 -21.05
C THR A 208 1.86 -2.98 -22.08
N GLY A 209 0.73 -3.61 -21.75
CA GLY A 209 0.03 -4.55 -22.61
C GLY A 209 -0.66 -3.86 -23.79
N LYS A 210 -0.42 -4.36 -25.00
CA LYS A 210 -1.08 -3.91 -26.24
C LYS A 210 -1.68 -5.11 -26.99
N PRO A 211 -2.66 -5.82 -26.40
CA PRO A 211 -3.25 -7.00 -27.03
C PRO A 211 -4.03 -6.64 -28.30
N ALA A 212 -4.04 -7.57 -29.27
CA ALA A 212 -4.85 -7.45 -30.47
C ALA A 212 -6.35 -7.31 -30.13
N VAL A 213 -7.12 -6.54 -30.89
CA VAL A 213 -8.57 -6.33 -30.67
C VAL A 213 -9.39 -7.61 -30.77
N THR A 214 -8.90 -8.62 -31.48
CA THR A 214 -9.52 -9.94 -31.65
C THR A 214 -9.36 -10.86 -30.43
N LEU A 215 -8.43 -10.54 -29.53
CA LEU A 215 -8.18 -11.36 -28.34
C LEU A 215 -9.31 -11.16 -27.34
N THR A 216 -10.10 -12.21 -27.08
CA THR A 216 -11.18 -12.10 -26.10
C THR A 216 -10.64 -12.01 -24.69
N ASP A 217 -9.54 -12.69 -24.37
CA ASP A 217 -9.04 -12.84 -23.00
C ASP A 217 -7.57 -12.43 -22.89
N PHE A 218 -7.28 -11.48 -22.00
CA PHE A 218 -5.95 -10.96 -21.76
C PHE A 218 -5.68 -10.81 -20.26
N SER A 219 -4.57 -11.37 -19.80
CA SER A 219 -4.18 -11.30 -18.40
C SER A 219 -2.72 -10.89 -18.25
N LEU A 220 -2.48 -9.92 -17.37
CA LEU A 220 -1.14 -9.61 -16.86
C LEU A 220 -1.07 -10.02 -15.40
N GLY A 221 -0.06 -10.84 -15.08
CA GLY A 221 0.24 -11.30 -13.74
C GLY A 221 1.61 -10.81 -13.27
N ALA A 222 1.73 -10.52 -11.98
CA ALA A 222 3.02 -10.27 -11.35
C ALA A 222 3.09 -10.79 -9.93
N ASP A 223 4.27 -11.33 -9.60
CA ASP A 223 4.73 -11.59 -8.24
C ASP A 223 6.04 -10.80 -8.05
N VAL A 224 5.99 -9.73 -7.26
CA VAL A 224 7.14 -8.83 -7.06
C VAL A 224 7.52 -8.80 -5.59
N GLN A 225 8.77 -9.18 -5.32
CA GLN A 225 9.25 -9.40 -3.95
C GLN A 225 10.58 -8.68 -3.71
N ALA A 226 10.64 -7.87 -2.66
CA ALA A 226 11.86 -7.26 -2.17
C ALA A 226 12.09 -7.66 -0.70
N SER A 227 13.28 -8.15 -0.38
CA SER A 227 13.60 -8.57 0.99
C SER A 227 14.99 -8.15 1.43
N ALA A 228 15.09 -7.37 2.50
CA ALA A 228 16.35 -6.99 3.14
C ALA A 228 16.29 -7.39 4.61
N VAL A 229 17.07 -8.39 5.03
CA VAL A 229 16.94 -8.99 6.36
C VAL A 229 18.30 -9.20 7.03
N LEU A 230 18.38 -8.72 8.28
CA LEU A 230 19.37 -9.13 9.26
C LEU A 230 18.85 -10.39 9.96
N GLY A 231 19.46 -11.54 9.67
CA GLY A 231 19.06 -12.83 10.21
C GLY A 231 19.34 -12.98 11.71
N ALA A 232 18.80 -14.05 12.29
CA ALA A 232 18.85 -14.28 13.74
C ALA A 232 20.26 -14.46 14.32
N LYS A 233 21.24 -14.79 13.48
CA LYS A 233 22.65 -14.97 13.87
C LYS A 233 23.53 -13.80 13.45
N SER A 234 22.92 -12.73 12.93
CA SER A 234 23.65 -11.55 12.51
C SER A 234 24.20 -10.76 13.69
N SER A 235 25.39 -10.23 13.51
CA SER A 235 26.00 -9.26 14.43
C SER A 235 26.57 -8.11 13.63
N VAL A 236 26.05 -6.91 13.84
CA VAL A 236 26.41 -5.71 13.09
C VAL A 236 27.09 -4.70 14.00
N THR A 237 28.22 -4.18 13.55
CA THR A 237 28.90 -3.03 14.12
C THR A 237 29.11 -1.99 13.01
N ALA A 238 28.45 -0.82 13.10
CA ALA A 238 28.44 0.20 12.04
C ALA A 238 28.21 1.62 12.61
N ALA A 239 28.47 2.68 11.85
CA ALA A 239 28.08 4.05 12.23
C ALA A 239 26.55 4.24 12.19
N GLY A 240 25.91 3.69 11.15
CA GLY A 240 24.46 3.61 10.97
C GLY A 240 24.06 2.28 10.33
N VAL A 241 22.78 1.91 10.50
CA VAL A 241 22.22 0.67 9.95
C VAL A 241 20.92 1.00 9.21
N PHE A 242 20.91 0.79 7.90
CA PHE A 242 19.77 1.08 7.04
C PHE A 242 19.37 -0.19 6.30
N VAL A 243 18.14 -0.65 6.54
CA VAL A 243 17.58 -1.87 5.94
C VAL A 243 16.28 -1.50 5.25
N VAL A 244 16.27 -1.62 3.92
CA VAL A 244 15.20 -1.08 3.08
C VAL A 244 14.78 -2.11 2.04
N ALA A 245 13.47 -2.30 1.88
CA ALA A 245 12.90 -3.17 0.86
C ALA A 245 11.76 -2.46 0.13
N ASP A 246 11.89 -2.27 -1.18
CA ASP A 246 10.94 -1.53 -2.01
C ASP A 246 10.44 -2.40 -3.17
N THR A 247 9.12 -2.50 -3.32
CA THR A 247 8.49 -3.04 -4.55
C THR A 247 7.80 -1.93 -5.34
N ASP A 248 7.94 -1.99 -6.66
CA ASP A 248 7.29 -1.04 -7.57
C ASP A 248 6.65 -1.77 -8.75
N VAL A 249 5.33 -1.74 -8.84
CA VAL A 249 4.61 -2.40 -9.92
C VAL A 249 3.81 -1.41 -10.72
N ARG A 250 4.12 -1.33 -12.02
CA ARG A 250 3.33 -0.64 -13.03
C ARG A 250 2.79 -1.63 -14.05
N MET A 251 1.48 -1.71 -14.17
CA MET A 251 0.83 -2.41 -15.28
C MET A 251 -0.19 -1.51 -15.95
N GLU A 252 -0.12 -1.48 -17.27
CA GLU A 252 -1.00 -0.67 -18.09
C GLU A 252 -1.53 -1.50 -19.25
N VAL A 253 -2.84 -1.48 -19.47
CA VAL A 253 -3.51 -2.09 -20.61
C VAL A 253 -4.49 -1.11 -21.19
N GLU A 254 -4.34 -0.82 -22.47
CA GLU A 254 -5.27 0.01 -23.22
C GLU A 254 -5.76 -0.75 -24.44
N ARG A 255 -7.09 -0.80 -24.61
CA ARG A 255 -7.76 -1.41 -25.77
C ARG A 255 -8.84 -0.47 -26.26
N SER A 256 -9.11 -0.47 -27.56
CA SER A 256 -10.22 0.28 -28.16
C SER A 256 -10.88 -0.54 -29.26
N GLY A 257 -12.17 -0.25 -29.52
CA GLY A 257 -12.93 -0.91 -30.57
C GLY A 257 -13.12 -2.41 -30.35
N VAL A 258 -13.22 -2.88 -29.10
CA VAL A 258 -13.48 -4.29 -28.81
C VAL A 258 -14.98 -4.59 -28.82
N GLU A 259 -15.35 -5.77 -29.35
CA GLU A 259 -16.71 -6.29 -29.23
C GLU A 259 -16.89 -7.15 -27.97
N ARG A 260 -15.87 -7.97 -27.66
CA ARG A 260 -15.77 -8.82 -26.46
C ARG A 260 -14.37 -8.70 -25.89
N SER A 261 -14.24 -8.52 -24.57
CA SER A 261 -12.93 -8.42 -23.93
C SER A 261 -12.96 -8.72 -22.44
N LYS A 262 -12.03 -9.55 -22.00
CA LYS A 262 -11.81 -9.97 -20.64
C LYS A 262 -10.39 -9.56 -20.26
N VAL A 263 -10.24 -8.47 -19.52
CA VAL A 263 -8.91 -7.99 -19.06
C VAL A 263 -8.76 -8.28 -17.57
N THR A 264 -7.68 -8.94 -17.20
CA THR A 264 -7.30 -9.14 -15.78
C THR A 264 -5.89 -8.60 -15.54
N LEU A 265 -5.76 -7.73 -14.54
CA LEU A 265 -4.47 -7.35 -13.95
C LEU A 265 -4.40 -7.99 -12.57
N SER A 266 -3.36 -8.80 -12.32
CA SER A 266 -3.16 -9.50 -11.06
C SER A 266 -1.77 -9.26 -10.52
N VAL A 267 -1.70 -8.76 -9.30
CA VAL A 267 -0.45 -8.37 -8.65
C VAL A 267 -0.40 -8.93 -7.23
N GLN A 268 0.70 -9.61 -6.94
CA GLN A 268 1.16 -9.92 -5.60
C GLN A 268 2.46 -9.15 -5.36
N GLN A 269 2.45 -8.28 -4.35
CA GLN A 269 3.59 -7.49 -3.91
C GLN A 269 3.94 -7.86 -2.47
N LYS A 270 5.23 -8.01 -2.22
CA LYS A 270 5.75 -8.24 -0.87
C LYS A 270 7.05 -7.47 -0.66
N SER A 271 7.07 -6.55 0.28
CA SER A 271 8.28 -5.90 0.78
C SER A 271 8.55 -6.30 2.23
N GLU A 272 9.76 -6.77 2.52
CA GLU A 272 10.16 -7.19 3.85
C GLU A 272 11.51 -6.58 4.24
N ALA A 273 11.51 -5.68 5.23
CA ALA A 273 12.72 -5.07 5.78
C ALA A 273 12.81 -5.32 7.28
N GLY A 274 13.84 -6.01 7.77
CA GLY A 274 13.87 -6.26 9.21
C GLY A 274 15.11 -6.89 9.80
N ALA A 275 15.08 -7.01 11.12
CA ALA A 275 16.03 -7.78 11.90
C ALA A 275 15.29 -8.85 12.70
N ARG A 276 15.67 -10.13 12.53
CA ARG A 276 15.04 -11.25 13.24
C ARG A 276 15.48 -11.31 14.70
N GLY A 277 14.72 -12.03 15.53
CA GLY A 277 15.09 -12.26 16.93
C GLY A 277 16.52 -12.80 17.06
N ASN A 278 17.27 -12.31 18.04
CA ASN A 278 18.70 -12.58 18.30
C ASN A 278 19.71 -11.86 17.40
N ALA A 279 19.26 -11.05 16.43
CA ALA A 279 20.15 -10.10 15.75
C ALA A 279 20.72 -9.07 16.77
N ALA A 280 22.00 -8.72 16.63
CA ALA A 280 22.67 -7.76 17.50
C ALA A 280 23.20 -6.56 16.71
N LEU A 281 22.79 -5.34 17.08
CA LEU A 281 23.18 -4.10 16.41
C LEU A 281 23.94 -3.19 17.39
N SER A 282 25.18 -2.86 17.05
CA SER A 282 26.05 -1.97 17.82
C SER A 282 26.48 -0.77 16.98
N LEU A 283 26.22 0.43 17.46
CA LEU A 283 26.62 1.65 16.74
C LEU A 283 27.96 2.19 17.24
N VAL A 284 28.89 2.54 16.32
CA VAL A 284 30.25 3.00 16.68
C VAL A 284 30.45 4.51 16.62
N GLU A 285 29.56 5.26 15.97
CA GLU A 285 29.63 6.72 15.89
C GLU A 285 28.38 7.40 16.45
N ALA A 286 28.57 8.59 17.01
CA ALA A 286 27.48 9.39 17.54
C ALA A 286 26.73 10.07 16.39
N ALA A 287 25.54 9.55 16.06
CA ALA A 287 24.62 10.28 15.21
C ALA A 287 24.15 11.57 15.91
N ALA A 288 23.91 12.63 15.13
CA ALA A 288 23.25 13.81 15.67
C ALA A 288 21.88 13.41 16.25
N PRO A 289 21.44 13.98 17.39
CA PRO A 289 20.25 13.52 18.12
C PRO A 289 18.92 13.55 17.32
N SER A 290 18.87 14.27 16.20
CA SER A 290 17.71 14.39 15.32
C SER A 290 17.78 13.47 14.09
N THR A 291 18.93 12.82 13.85
CA THR A 291 19.17 12.01 12.65
C THR A 291 18.85 10.55 12.93
N VAL A 292 18.13 9.91 12.00
CA VAL A 292 17.86 8.48 12.06
C VAL A 292 19.16 7.74 11.76
N ALA A 293 19.64 6.97 12.73
CA ALA A 293 20.85 6.15 12.58
C ALA A 293 20.53 4.66 12.40
N VAL A 294 19.29 4.27 12.72
CA VAL A 294 18.78 2.92 12.48
C VAL A 294 17.44 3.03 11.78
N LEU A 295 17.36 2.55 10.54
CA LEU A 295 16.16 2.56 9.71
C LEU A 295 15.82 1.15 9.25
N PHE A 296 14.58 0.75 9.46
CA PHE A 296 13.96 -0.40 8.79
C PHE A 296 12.76 0.12 8.03
N GLU A 297 12.74 -0.02 6.70
CA GLU A 297 11.65 0.50 5.87
C GLU A 297 11.22 -0.47 4.78
N ALA A 298 9.92 -0.76 4.71
CA ALA A 298 9.33 -1.61 3.67
C ALA A 298 8.24 -0.84 2.90
N THR A 299 8.36 -0.79 1.57
CA THR A 299 7.45 -0.02 0.72
C THR A 299 6.87 -0.87 -0.41
N ASP A 300 5.55 -0.84 -0.56
CA ASP A 300 4.86 -1.32 -1.76
C ASP A 300 4.26 -0.13 -2.52
N SER A 301 4.79 0.14 -3.71
CA SER A 301 4.25 1.14 -4.65
C SER A 301 3.56 0.45 -5.83
N THR A 302 2.33 0.85 -6.15
CA THR A 302 1.61 0.26 -7.30
C THR A 302 0.97 1.32 -8.19
N GLN A 303 0.89 1.01 -9.48
CA GLN A 303 0.06 1.67 -10.48
C GLN A 303 -0.52 0.63 -11.44
N LEU A 304 -1.82 0.37 -11.36
CA LEU A 304 -2.52 -0.53 -12.28
C LEU A 304 -3.56 0.25 -13.06
N ARG A 305 -3.44 0.23 -14.38
CA ARG A 305 -4.35 0.94 -15.28
C ARG A 305 -4.87 -0.01 -16.34
N SER A 306 -6.18 -0.13 -16.43
CA SER A 306 -6.84 -0.91 -17.47
C SER A 306 -7.96 -0.09 -18.09
N VAL A 307 -7.82 0.25 -19.37
CA VAL A 307 -8.75 1.08 -20.13
C VAL A 307 -9.28 0.31 -21.32
N ILE A 308 -10.60 0.14 -21.40
CA ILE A 308 -11.26 -0.62 -22.48
C ILE A 308 -12.27 0.29 -23.22
N GLY A 309 -11.99 0.62 -24.48
CA GLY A 309 -12.93 1.25 -25.39
C GLY A 309 -13.75 0.21 -26.14
N VAL A 310 -15.08 0.26 -26.03
CA VAL A 310 -16.02 -0.68 -26.64
C VAL A 310 -16.61 -0.11 -27.94
N GLN A 311 -16.89 -0.94 -28.94
CA GLN A 311 -17.54 -0.48 -30.18
C GLN A 311 -18.99 -0.02 -29.97
N ASP A 312 -19.41 0.99 -30.72
CA ASP A 312 -20.77 1.54 -30.67
C ASP A 312 -21.87 0.49 -30.96
N SER A 313 -21.58 -0.48 -31.82
CA SER A 313 -22.47 -1.61 -32.14
C SER A 313 -22.82 -2.46 -30.92
N VAL A 314 -21.88 -2.62 -29.98
CA VAL A 314 -22.09 -3.36 -28.73
C VAL A 314 -22.88 -2.52 -27.72
N LEU A 315 -22.70 -1.20 -27.71
CA LEU A 315 -23.44 -0.30 -26.82
C LEU A 315 -24.96 -0.34 -27.04
N ALA A 316 -25.40 -0.67 -28.25
CA ALA A 316 -26.81 -0.80 -28.62
C ALA A 316 -27.47 -2.14 -28.21
N GLY A 317 -26.69 -3.16 -27.80
CA GLY A 317 -27.19 -4.51 -27.51
C GLY A 317 -27.48 -4.78 -26.02
N SER A 318 -28.49 -5.60 -25.71
CA SER A 318 -28.89 -5.95 -24.34
C SER A 318 -27.90 -6.86 -23.58
N ASP A 319 -26.93 -7.47 -24.25
CA ASP A 319 -25.94 -8.39 -23.66
C ASP A 319 -24.53 -7.78 -23.47
N ALA A 320 -24.35 -6.49 -23.76
CA ALA A 320 -23.07 -5.77 -23.72
C ALA A 320 -22.29 -5.85 -22.40
N SER A 321 -22.98 -6.10 -21.27
CA SER A 321 -22.34 -6.19 -19.95
C SER A 321 -21.72 -7.56 -19.65
N LYS A 322 -22.11 -8.62 -20.37
CA LYS A 322 -21.62 -9.99 -20.13
C LYS A 322 -20.31 -10.29 -20.87
N ASP A 323 -20.11 -9.62 -22.00
CA ASP A 323 -19.02 -9.93 -22.93
C ASP A 323 -17.79 -9.05 -22.74
N VAL A 324 -17.89 -7.99 -21.94
CA VAL A 324 -16.75 -7.10 -21.61
C VAL A 324 -16.58 -6.96 -20.11
N TRP A 325 -15.42 -7.32 -19.58
CA TRP A 325 -15.09 -7.10 -18.18
C TRP A 325 -13.62 -6.74 -17.96
N ASN A 326 -13.43 -6.00 -16.87
CA ASN A 326 -12.15 -5.56 -16.38
C ASN A 326 -12.01 -6.01 -14.92
N ARG A 327 -10.90 -6.64 -14.59
CA ARG A 327 -10.62 -7.08 -13.22
C ARG A 327 -9.24 -6.69 -12.78
N ILE A 328 -9.19 -6.10 -11.59
CA ILE A 328 -7.94 -5.77 -10.90
C ILE A 328 -7.88 -6.60 -9.62
N LEU A 329 -6.80 -7.36 -9.45
CA LEU A 329 -6.49 -8.14 -8.27
C LEU A 329 -5.17 -7.63 -7.69
N VAL A 330 -5.19 -7.13 -6.45
CA VAL A 330 -4.00 -6.61 -5.77
C VAL A 330 -3.89 -7.25 -4.40
N THR A 331 -2.74 -7.84 -4.12
CA THR A 331 -2.34 -8.25 -2.77
C THR A 331 -1.02 -7.56 -2.45
N ARG A 332 -0.99 -6.75 -1.38
CA ARG A 332 0.19 -6.05 -0.86
C ARG A 332 0.49 -6.56 0.54
N ASP A 333 1.77 -6.72 0.84
CA ASP A 333 2.29 -7.15 2.15
C ASP A 333 3.60 -6.40 2.40
N ALA A 334 3.48 -5.22 3.01
CA ALA A 334 4.60 -4.36 3.35
C ALA A 334 4.90 -4.49 4.85
N ARG A 335 6.06 -5.05 5.18
CA ARG A 335 6.42 -5.38 6.55
C ARG A 335 7.80 -4.89 6.93
N ALA A 336 7.85 -3.98 7.89
CA ALA A 336 9.08 -3.55 8.53
C ALA A 336 9.14 -4.03 9.98
N TYR A 337 10.26 -4.61 10.43
CA TYR A 337 10.34 -5.13 11.79
C TYR A 337 11.70 -5.05 12.47
N LEU A 338 11.68 -4.80 13.77
CA LEU A 338 12.80 -4.92 14.68
C LEU A 338 12.49 -6.02 15.72
N GLY A 339 12.95 -7.22 15.41
CA GLY A 339 12.59 -8.45 16.11
C GLY A 339 11.25 -9.02 15.62
N ASP A 340 11.16 -10.35 15.63
CA ASP A 340 10.01 -11.14 15.15
C ASP A 340 9.32 -11.93 16.28
N GLY A 341 9.73 -11.69 17.53
CA GLY A 341 9.22 -12.38 18.73
C GLY A 341 9.86 -13.75 19.00
N THR A 342 10.78 -14.23 18.16
CA THR A 342 11.49 -15.51 18.37
C THR A 342 12.72 -15.38 19.28
N GLY A 343 13.16 -14.15 19.56
CA GLY A 343 14.36 -13.85 20.35
C GLY A 343 14.46 -12.37 20.67
N LYS A 344 15.56 -11.96 21.31
CA LYS A 344 15.80 -10.55 21.66
C LYS A 344 16.61 -9.85 20.58
N VAL A 345 16.22 -8.65 20.17
CA VAL A 345 17.06 -7.79 19.32
C VAL A 345 17.57 -6.63 20.14
N VAL A 346 18.87 -6.43 20.19
CA VAL A 346 19.49 -5.36 20.98
C VAL A 346 19.98 -4.26 20.06
N VAL A 347 19.55 -3.03 20.32
CA VAL A 347 20.10 -1.81 19.70
C VAL A 347 20.63 -0.93 20.82
N ALA A 348 21.96 -0.88 20.91
CA ALA A 348 22.65 -0.10 21.92
C ALA A 348 23.67 0.83 21.26
N PRO A 349 23.85 2.06 21.77
CA PRO A 349 25.01 2.85 21.42
C PRO A 349 26.27 2.16 21.92
N GLY A 350 27.36 2.26 21.17
CA GLY A 350 28.69 1.91 21.66
C GLY A 350 29.06 2.72 22.91
N GLN A 351 30.07 2.27 23.65
CA GLN A 351 30.57 2.99 24.81
C GLN A 351 30.96 4.43 24.44
N GLY A 352 30.37 5.43 25.10
CA GLY A 352 30.62 6.84 24.83
C GLY A 352 29.88 7.41 23.60
N VAL A 353 29.05 6.63 22.92
CA VAL A 353 28.29 7.03 21.73
C VAL A 353 26.92 7.61 22.13
N ALA A 354 26.46 8.63 21.41
CA ALA A 354 25.11 9.17 21.62
C ALA A 354 24.04 8.14 21.24
N ALA A 355 22.94 8.10 21.99
CA ALA A 355 21.85 7.19 21.69
C ALA A 355 21.24 7.52 20.31
N PRO A 356 20.96 6.53 19.44
CA PRO A 356 20.47 6.78 18.09
C PRO A 356 18.98 7.11 18.06
N VAL A 357 18.49 7.76 17.00
CA VAL A 357 17.06 7.70 16.66
C VAL A 357 16.82 6.44 15.82
N VAL A 358 15.82 5.66 16.22
CA VAL A 358 15.38 4.44 15.52
C VAL A 358 14.06 4.69 14.81
N GLN A 359 13.97 4.31 13.54
CA GLN A 359 12.72 4.31 12.77
C GLN A 359 12.43 2.93 12.17
N VAL A 360 11.21 2.44 12.38
CA VAL A 360 10.65 1.25 11.72
C VAL A 360 9.39 1.68 10.98
N ALA A 361 9.38 1.56 9.66
CA ALA A 361 8.34 2.16 8.81
C ALA A 361 7.84 1.19 7.74
N ALA A 362 6.52 1.04 7.61
CA ALA A 362 5.91 0.27 6.53
C ALA A 362 4.92 1.14 5.75
N LEU A 363 4.92 1.03 4.43
CA LEU A 363 4.16 1.87 3.52
C LEU A 363 3.54 1.06 2.39
N ALA A 364 2.24 1.14 2.21
CA ALA A 364 1.58 0.82 0.94
C ALA A 364 1.05 2.11 0.31
N ARG A 365 1.43 2.38 -0.94
CA ARG A 365 1.00 3.59 -1.65
C ARG A 365 0.75 3.34 -3.13
N ASP A 366 0.08 4.32 -3.71
CA ASP A 366 -0.02 4.46 -5.15
C ASP A 366 1.00 5.49 -5.67
N ARG A 367 1.53 5.28 -6.88
CA ARG A 367 2.49 6.21 -7.51
C ARG A 367 1.86 7.53 -7.97
N ALA A 368 0.57 7.54 -8.29
CA ALA A 368 -0.15 8.71 -8.77
C ALA A 368 -1.58 8.72 -8.19
N ALA A 369 -2.22 9.90 -8.18
CA ALA A 369 -3.62 10.01 -7.79
C ALA A 369 -4.51 9.13 -8.69
N GLY A 370 -5.28 8.21 -8.09
CA GLY A 370 -6.09 7.21 -8.80
C GLY A 370 -5.30 5.97 -9.21
N GLY A 371 -4.28 5.59 -8.42
CA GLY A 371 -3.26 4.60 -8.76
C GLY A 371 -3.77 3.26 -9.26
N LEU A 372 -4.90 2.78 -8.74
CA LEU A 372 -5.64 1.67 -9.31
C LEU A 372 -6.81 2.21 -10.14
N LEU A 373 -6.73 2.10 -11.46
CA LEU A 373 -7.72 2.60 -12.40
C LEU A 373 -8.24 1.48 -13.31
N SER A 374 -9.55 1.28 -13.26
CA SER A 374 -10.29 0.47 -14.22
C SER A 374 -11.33 1.36 -14.90
N ASP A 375 -11.18 1.58 -16.21
CA ASP A 375 -12.03 2.50 -16.96
C ASP A 375 -12.52 1.90 -18.28
N PHE A 376 -13.70 2.33 -18.71
CA PHE A 376 -14.27 2.03 -20.01
C PHE A 376 -14.34 3.32 -20.83
N ALA A 377 -13.28 3.57 -21.61
CA ALA A 377 -13.11 4.80 -22.36
C ALA A 377 -14.24 5.02 -23.38
N GLY A 378 -14.78 6.24 -23.44
CA GLY A 378 -15.76 6.67 -24.44
C GLY A 378 -17.20 6.21 -24.18
N SER A 379 -17.44 5.23 -23.31
CA SER A 379 -18.80 4.79 -22.98
C SER A 379 -18.87 4.15 -21.59
N LYS A 380 -19.40 4.89 -20.62
CA LYS A 380 -19.77 4.36 -19.29
C LYS A 380 -20.89 3.31 -19.34
N GLN A 381 -21.34 2.92 -20.54
CA GLN A 381 -22.52 2.08 -20.75
C GLN A 381 -22.23 0.59 -20.87
N ALA A 382 -20.95 0.22 -20.96
CA ALA A 382 -20.57 -1.15 -21.21
C ALA A 382 -19.86 -1.80 -20.02
N GLY A 383 -19.97 -3.13 -20.00
CA GLY A 383 -19.11 -4.02 -19.22
C GLY A 383 -19.23 -3.99 -17.70
N THR A 384 -18.42 -4.85 -17.09
CA THR A 384 -18.30 -4.99 -15.64
C THR A 384 -16.87 -4.71 -15.21
N SER A 385 -16.69 -3.82 -14.22
CA SER A 385 -15.41 -3.59 -13.57
C SER A 385 -15.45 -4.14 -12.14
N THR A 386 -14.56 -5.08 -11.83
CA THR A 386 -14.39 -5.58 -10.45
C THR A 386 -12.95 -5.38 -9.98
N ALA A 387 -12.76 -4.67 -8.88
CA ALA A 387 -11.45 -4.57 -8.22
C ALA A 387 -11.48 -5.27 -6.86
N LEU A 388 -10.49 -6.12 -6.60
CA LEU A 388 -10.28 -6.79 -5.32
C LEU A 388 -8.90 -6.43 -4.80
N VAL A 389 -8.84 -5.78 -3.65
CA VAL A 389 -7.61 -5.30 -3.03
C VAL A 389 -7.48 -5.90 -1.64
N ARG A 390 -6.33 -6.51 -1.37
CA ARG A 390 -5.90 -6.97 -0.05
C ARG A 390 -4.61 -6.26 0.29
N SER A 391 -4.56 -5.61 1.45
CA SER A 391 -3.40 -4.82 1.88
C SER A 391 -3.09 -5.16 3.33
N ALA A 392 -1.86 -5.58 3.60
CA ALA A 392 -1.31 -5.70 4.94
C ALA A 392 -0.07 -4.80 5.04
N VAL A 393 -0.11 -3.84 5.96
CA VAL A 393 0.98 -2.91 6.24
C VAL A 393 1.31 -3.01 7.72
N GLU A 394 2.50 -3.48 8.07
CA GLU A 394 2.89 -3.70 9.47
C GLU A 394 4.28 -3.12 9.77
N ALA A 395 4.36 -2.25 10.78
CA ALA A 395 5.61 -1.93 11.46
C ALA A 395 5.64 -2.59 12.85
N ALA A 396 6.62 -3.46 13.09
CA ALA A 396 6.67 -4.28 14.30
C ALA A 396 7.98 -4.09 15.09
N LEU A 397 7.86 -4.12 16.42
CA LEU A 397 8.96 -4.23 17.36
C LEU A 397 8.64 -5.37 18.31
N ALA A 398 9.28 -6.52 18.15
CA ALA A 398 8.96 -7.72 18.92
C ALA A 398 10.21 -8.33 19.57
N GLY A 399 10.30 -8.27 20.90
CA GLY A 399 11.50 -8.69 21.62
C GLY A 399 12.65 -7.67 21.54
N ALA A 400 12.37 -6.41 21.21
CA ALA A 400 13.39 -5.39 21.05
C ALA A 400 13.85 -4.80 22.39
N GLU A 401 15.16 -4.62 22.59
CA GLU A 401 15.78 -3.90 23.70
C GLU A 401 16.52 -2.68 23.16
N LEU A 402 15.98 -1.49 23.43
CA LEU A 402 16.40 -0.22 22.83
C LEU A 402 16.83 0.78 23.90
N ASP A 403 18.02 1.37 23.75
CA ASP A 403 18.45 2.59 24.45
C ASP A 403 18.74 3.68 23.40
N VAL A 404 17.80 4.61 23.24
CA VAL A 404 17.67 5.44 22.01
C VAL A 404 17.41 6.91 22.34
N ALA A 405 17.77 7.82 21.43
CA ALA A 405 17.36 9.23 21.51
C ALA A 405 15.87 9.40 21.21
N GLY A 406 15.27 8.54 20.40
CA GLY A 406 13.85 8.55 20.09
C GLY A 406 13.44 7.33 19.27
N LEU A 407 12.15 7.02 19.29
CA LEU A 407 11.58 5.90 18.54
C LEU A 407 10.41 6.36 17.67
N ARG A 408 10.47 6.00 16.38
CA ARG A 408 9.41 6.20 15.39
C ARG A 408 9.00 4.84 14.84
N ALA A 409 7.74 4.46 15.01
CA ALA A 409 7.21 3.22 14.45
C ALA A 409 5.96 3.56 13.64
N PHE A 410 6.05 3.50 12.32
CA PHE A 410 5.04 4.06 11.42
C PHE A 410 4.49 3.01 10.45
N ALA A 411 3.17 2.97 10.30
CA ALA A 411 2.52 2.19 9.25
C ALA A 411 1.53 3.09 8.51
N LEU A 412 1.63 3.16 7.18
CA LEU A 412 0.76 3.99 6.34
C LEU A 412 0.20 3.17 5.17
N ASP A 413 -1.13 3.12 5.05
CA ASP A 413 -1.81 2.72 3.82
C ASP A 413 -2.42 3.97 3.15
N ALA A 414 -1.89 4.32 1.98
CA ALA A 414 -2.31 5.48 1.17
C ALA A 414 -2.82 5.03 -0.21
N SER A 415 -3.66 4.00 -0.24
CA SER A 415 -4.23 3.43 -1.47
C SER A 415 -5.38 4.27 -2.06
N SER A 416 -5.47 4.33 -3.39
CA SER A 416 -6.56 4.98 -4.13
C SER A 416 -7.05 4.11 -5.29
N LEU A 417 -8.36 3.88 -5.36
CA LEU A 417 -8.98 3.06 -6.38
C LEU A 417 -10.14 3.80 -7.05
N ALA A 418 -10.14 3.78 -8.38
CA ALA A 418 -11.23 4.28 -9.20
C ALA A 418 -11.65 3.22 -10.23
N ALA A 419 -12.93 2.88 -10.22
CA ALA A 419 -13.55 1.98 -11.19
C ALA A 419 -14.72 2.68 -11.88
N THR A 420 -14.73 2.69 -13.21
CA THR A 420 -15.84 3.20 -14.02
C THR A 420 -16.27 2.12 -14.99
N ALA A 421 -17.55 1.74 -14.96
CA ALA A 421 -18.15 0.77 -15.88
C ALA A 421 -19.68 0.89 -15.82
N ARG A 422 -20.40 0.09 -16.60
CA ARG A 422 -21.84 -0.07 -16.36
C ARG A 422 -22.13 -0.64 -14.97
N GLN A 423 -21.36 -1.65 -14.61
CA GLN A 423 -21.36 -2.25 -13.28
C GLN A 423 -19.96 -2.14 -12.70
N ALA A 424 -19.76 -1.18 -11.80
CA ALA A 424 -18.49 -0.96 -11.11
C ALA A 424 -18.59 -1.44 -9.66
N ARG A 425 -17.71 -2.36 -9.25
CA ARG A 425 -17.63 -2.87 -7.89
C ARG A 425 -16.20 -2.93 -7.39
N ASN A 426 -15.97 -2.34 -6.23
CA ASN A 426 -14.71 -2.40 -5.51
C ASN A 426 -14.89 -3.20 -4.22
N VAL A 427 -13.95 -4.09 -3.93
CA VAL A 427 -13.89 -4.87 -2.69
C VAL A 427 -12.50 -4.73 -2.08
N GLY A 428 -12.44 -4.31 -0.81
CA GLY A 428 -11.19 -4.06 -0.10
C GLY A 428 -11.13 -4.76 1.25
N THR A 429 -9.98 -5.36 1.56
CA THR A 429 -9.62 -5.79 2.92
C THR A 429 -8.24 -5.24 3.26
N THR A 430 -8.19 -4.22 4.10
CA THR A 430 -6.95 -3.53 4.47
C THR A 430 -6.67 -3.66 5.97
N SER A 431 -5.39 -3.83 6.32
CA SER A 431 -4.90 -3.85 7.69
C SER A 431 -3.64 -3.01 7.80
N THR A 432 -3.70 -1.91 8.55
CA THR A 432 -2.54 -1.08 8.86
C THR A 432 -2.25 -1.19 10.35
N ALA A 433 -1.07 -1.68 10.72
CA ALA A 433 -0.76 -2.01 12.10
C ALA A 433 0.63 -1.53 12.53
N VAL A 434 0.70 -1.03 13.76
CA VAL A 434 1.96 -0.93 14.51
C VAL A 434 1.88 -1.85 15.72
N ARG A 435 2.88 -2.72 15.90
CA ARG A 435 2.94 -3.66 17.01
C ARG A 435 4.22 -3.48 17.81
N VAL A 436 4.10 -3.23 19.10
CA VAL A 436 5.20 -3.17 20.06
C VAL A 436 4.95 -4.24 21.11
N GLU A 437 5.76 -5.29 21.12
CA GLU A 437 5.54 -6.43 21.97
C GLU A 437 6.82 -7.00 22.57
N LEU A 438 6.75 -7.41 23.85
CA LEU A 438 7.88 -7.99 24.57
C LEU A 438 9.14 -7.09 24.49
N ALA A 439 8.93 -5.78 24.38
CA ALA A 439 9.98 -4.80 24.14
C ALA A 439 10.36 -4.07 25.43
N THR A 440 11.64 -3.73 25.55
CA THR A 440 12.17 -2.81 26.57
C THR A 440 12.75 -1.59 25.86
N ILE A 441 12.04 -0.47 25.92
CA ILE A 441 12.39 0.75 25.21
C ILE A 441 12.75 1.82 26.23
N ARG A 442 13.98 2.33 26.18
CA ARG A 442 14.46 3.48 26.93
C ARG A 442 14.80 4.61 25.97
N ALA A 443 13.83 5.47 25.69
CA ALA A 443 14.02 6.64 24.85
C ALA A 443 14.31 7.89 25.70
N ARG A 444 15.26 8.72 25.27
CA ARG A 444 15.51 10.06 25.86
C ARG A 444 14.52 11.11 25.33
N GLY A 445 13.98 10.88 24.14
CA GLY A 445 13.00 11.72 23.45
C GLY A 445 11.68 10.99 23.25
N ASP A 446 10.97 11.33 22.17
CA ASP A 446 9.62 10.84 21.92
C ASP A 446 9.60 9.38 21.45
N VAL A 447 8.52 8.68 21.82
CA VAL A 447 8.16 7.34 21.36
C VAL A 447 6.81 7.43 20.64
N ASN A 448 6.81 7.30 19.32
CA ASN A 448 5.64 7.52 18.47
C ASN A 448 5.27 6.30 17.60
N PRO A 449 4.59 5.28 18.15
CA PRO A 449 3.85 4.29 17.38
C PRO A 449 2.61 4.90 16.69
N ILE A 450 2.60 4.99 15.36
CA ILE A 450 1.52 5.59 14.57
C ILE A 450 1.13 4.67 13.41
N ALA A 451 -0.12 4.20 13.41
CA ALA A 451 -0.74 3.54 12.26
C ALA A 451 -1.75 4.49 11.61
N GLN A 452 -1.69 4.66 10.29
CA GLN A 452 -2.58 5.54 9.55
C GLN A 452 -3.10 4.90 8.25
N ASP A 453 -4.41 4.95 8.01
CA ASP A 453 -5.03 4.54 6.74
C ASP A 453 -5.73 5.76 6.13
N ARG A 454 -5.35 6.11 4.90
CA ARG A 454 -5.90 7.23 4.12
C ARG A 454 -6.51 6.76 2.80
N SER A 455 -7.01 5.53 2.77
CA SER A 455 -7.47 4.91 1.53
C SER A 455 -8.73 5.58 0.96
N SER A 456 -8.81 5.65 -0.37
CA SER A 456 -9.93 6.23 -1.10
C SER A 456 -10.46 5.29 -2.18
N TRP A 457 -11.78 5.20 -2.29
CA TRP A 457 -12.48 4.21 -3.10
C TRP A 457 -13.58 4.89 -3.88
N LYS A 458 -13.51 4.83 -5.21
CA LYS A 458 -14.49 5.42 -6.12
C LYS A 458 -15.03 4.37 -7.08
N ALA A 459 -16.35 4.22 -7.10
CA ALA A 459 -17.07 3.41 -8.07
C ALA A 459 -18.04 4.29 -8.84
N THR A 460 -17.94 4.29 -10.17
CA THR A 460 -18.87 5.00 -11.04
C THR A 460 -19.56 4.02 -11.98
N GLY A 461 -20.85 3.80 -11.73
CA GLY A 461 -21.79 3.11 -12.60
C GLY A 461 -22.36 4.07 -13.64
N GLY A 462 -22.95 3.56 -14.71
CA GLY A 462 -23.80 4.36 -15.59
C GLY A 462 -24.23 3.62 -16.85
N GLY A 463 -25.01 4.26 -17.73
CA GLY A 463 -25.12 3.65 -19.05
C GLY A 463 -26.24 3.97 -20.03
N TYR A 464 -26.88 5.12 -20.00
CA TYR A 464 -27.89 5.43 -21.04
C TYR A 464 -27.61 6.75 -21.75
N THR A 465 -26.70 6.76 -22.72
CA THR A 465 -26.66 7.82 -23.77
C THR A 465 -26.85 7.16 -25.13
N GLY A 466 -28.09 7.02 -25.55
CA GLY A 466 -28.43 6.59 -26.90
C GLY A 466 -29.79 7.16 -27.27
N GLU A 467 -29.96 7.53 -28.54
CA GLU A 467 -31.29 7.43 -29.14
C GLU A 467 -31.70 5.97 -28.95
N LEU A 468 -32.84 5.72 -28.28
CA LEU A 468 -33.50 4.42 -28.32
C LEU A 468 -33.93 4.22 -29.79
N LEU A 469 -32.97 3.83 -30.62
CA LEU A 469 -33.11 3.69 -32.06
C LEU A 469 -34.10 2.56 -32.31
N GLU A 470 -35.30 2.97 -32.71
CA GLU A 470 -36.20 2.25 -33.60
C GLU A 470 -36.58 0.81 -33.24
N SER A 471 -36.69 0.43 -31.97
CA SER A 471 -37.47 -0.77 -31.63
C SER A 471 -38.96 -0.46 -31.78
N TRP A 472 -39.44 -0.47 -33.03
CA TRP A 472 -40.80 -0.09 -33.41
C TRP A 472 -41.90 -0.91 -32.72
N TYR A 473 -41.58 -2.09 -32.17
CA TYR A 473 -42.47 -2.88 -31.34
C TYR A 473 -41.66 -3.72 -30.34
N GLY A 474 -41.61 -3.34 -29.06
CA GLY A 474 -41.04 -4.19 -28.02
C GLY A 474 -40.71 -3.47 -26.71
N VAL A 475 -40.90 -4.16 -25.59
CA VAL A 475 -40.42 -3.73 -24.27
C VAL A 475 -38.90 -3.69 -24.31
N SER A 476 -38.29 -2.49 -24.26
CA SER A 476 -36.84 -2.37 -24.09
C SER A 476 -36.52 -2.59 -22.61
N ASN A 477 -36.01 -3.78 -22.27
CA ASN A 477 -35.41 -4.04 -20.96
C ASN A 477 -33.99 -3.46 -20.96
N LEU A 478 -33.80 -2.34 -20.27
CA LEU A 478 -32.48 -1.76 -20.07
C LEU A 478 -31.77 -2.51 -18.91
N PRO A 479 -30.57 -3.08 -19.10
CA PRO A 479 -29.91 -3.84 -18.03
C PRO A 479 -29.46 -2.97 -16.82
N ALA A 480 -29.26 -3.58 -15.65
CA ALA A 480 -28.88 -2.85 -14.43
C ALA A 480 -27.60 -2.00 -14.55
N SER A 481 -27.56 -0.89 -13.81
CA SER A 481 -26.39 -0.02 -13.64
C SER A 481 -26.04 0.08 -12.16
N LEU A 482 -24.81 -0.28 -11.82
CA LEU A 482 -24.40 -0.53 -10.43
C LEU A 482 -23.08 0.16 -10.11
N ALA A 483 -23.00 0.78 -8.94
CA ALA A 483 -21.77 1.36 -8.39
C ALA A 483 -21.64 0.96 -6.92
N GLY A 484 -20.58 0.26 -6.55
CA GLY A 484 -20.47 -0.28 -5.19
C GLY A 484 -19.06 -0.31 -4.64
N ASN A 485 -18.91 0.08 -3.38
CA ASN A 485 -17.69 -0.13 -2.59
C ASN A 485 -17.99 -0.98 -1.36
N ASP A 486 -17.32 -2.12 -1.20
CA ASP A 486 -17.40 -2.98 -0.01
C ASP A 486 -16.00 -3.07 0.64
N VAL A 487 -15.75 -2.31 1.71
CA VAL A 487 -14.41 -2.17 2.31
C VAL A 487 -14.42 -2.60 3.77
N GLU A 488 -13.49 -3.48 4.14
CA GLU A 488 -13.13 -3.79 5.52
C GLU A 488 -11.73 -3.23 5.79
N ALA A 489 -11.65 -2.16 6.59
CA ALA A 489 -10.39 -1.47 6.87
C ALA A 489 -10.11 -1.43 8.37
N SER A 490 -8.99 -2.01 8.77
CA SER A 490 -8.54 -2.07 10.16
C SER A 490 -7.27 -1.27 10.37
N VAL A 491 -7.27 -0.38 11.36
CA VAL A 491 -6.10 0.40 11.77
C VAL A 491 -5.82 0.13 13.23
N SER A 492 -4.62 -0.31 13.57
CA SER A 492 -4.33 -0.67 14.96
C SER A 492 -2.94 -0.29 15.43
N VAL A 493 -2.85 0.07 16.71
CA VAL A 493 -1.59 0.12 17.45
C VAL A 493 -1.71 -0.78 18.67
N THR A 494 -0.84 -1.78 18.75
CA THR A 494 -0.81 -2.69 19.89
C THR A 494 0.49 -2.53 20.65
N VAL A 495 0.40 -2.27 21.95
CA VAL A 495 1.54 -2.26 22.88
C VAL A 495 1.29 -3.31 23.96
N ALA A 496 2.02 -4.42 23.89
CA ALA A 496 1.78 -5.57 24.74
C ALA A 496 3.04 -6.02 25.48
N ARG A 497 2.91 -6.40 26.76
CA ARG A 497 3.96 -7.08 27.53
C ARG A 497 5.32 -6.35 27.48
N SER A 498 5.29 -5.02 27.45
CA SER A 498 6.47 -4.18 27.19
C SER A 498 6.75 -3.22 28.33
N THR A 499 7.99 -2.73 28.40
CA THR A 499 8.41 -1.61 29.26
C THR A 499 8.88 -0.48 28.38
N ILE A 500 8.26 0.68 28.48
CA ILE A 500 8.57 1.86 27.66
C ILE A 500 8.85 3.04 28.57
N SER A 501 9.96 3.73 28.36
CA SER A 501 10.23 5.06 28.90
C SER A 501 10.57 6.04 27.79
N GLY A 502 10.09 7.27 27.88
CA GLY A 502 10.31 8.33 26.88
C GLY A 502 9.98 9.72 27.40
N ALA A 503 10.30 10.77 26.64
CA ALA A 503 9.87 12.13 26.96
C ALA A 503 8.34 12.26 26.78
N ASN A 504 7.85 12.02 25.56
CA ASN A 504 6.44 11.78 25.27
C ASN A 504 6.24 10.38 24.71
N VAL A 505 5.14 9.72 25.09
CA VAL A 505 4.74 8.44 24.50
C VAL A 505 3.39 8.62 23.83
N ARG A 506 3.33 8.46 22.51
CA ARG A 506 2.11 8.61 21.71
C ARG A 506 1.82 7.38 20.89
N SER A 507 0.73 6.68 21.20
CA SER A 507 0.23 5.55 20.41
C SER A 507 -1.03 5.97 19.67
N LEU A 508 -0.95 6.09 18.34
CA LEU A 508 -2.01 6.67 17.51
C LEU A 508 -2.46 5.71 16.41
N ALA A 509 -3.75 5.36 16.41
CA ALA A 509 -4.41 4.68 15.29
C ALA A 509 -5.35 5.67 14.59
N LEU A 510 -5.03 6.06 13.35
CA LEU A 510 -5.70 7.14 12.62
C LEU A 510 -6.28 6.62 11.28
N ALA A 511 -7.60 6.47 11.20
CA ALA A 511 -8.30 6.08 9.98
C ALA A 511 -8.97 7.30 9.33
N ALA A 512 -8.80 7.46 8.02
CA ALA A 512 -9.30 8.56 7.20
C ALA A 512 -9.75 8.06 5.81
N GLN A 513 -10.80 7.23 5.76
CA GLN A 513 -11.27 6.62 4.51
C GLN A 513 -12.36 7.45 3.81
N ALA A 514 -12.31 7.45 2.47
CA ALA A 514 -13.33 8.05 1.63
C ALA A 514 -13.91 7.03 0.63
N LEU A 515 -15.21 6.78 0.67
CA LEU A 515 -15.92 5.92 -0.27
C LEU A 515 -16.96 6.74 -1.04
N GLU A 516 -16.85 6.73 -2.36
CA GLU A 516 -17.76 7.41 -3.29
C GLU A 516 -18.33 6.39 -4.27
N SER A 517 -19.66 6.26 -4.32
CA SER A 517 -20.38 5.49 -5.33
C SER A 517 -21.36 6.40 -6.04
N ASP A 518 -21.34 6.36 -7.36
CA ASP A 518 -22.11 7.26 -8.21
C ASP A 518 -22.63 6.47 -9.42
N VAL A 519 -23.93 6.51 -9.67
CA VAL A 519 -24.53 5.98 -10.90
C VAL A 519 -24.89 7.13 -11.81
N LYS A 520 -24.42 7.16 -13.07
CA LYS A 520 -24.78 8.21 -14.03
C LYS A 520 -25.76 7.72 -15.09
N ILE A 521 -26.90 8.39 -15.21
CA ILE A 521 -27.77 8.26 -16.38
C ILE A 521 -27.38 9.35 -17.38
N GLY A 522 -27.26 8.97 -18.64
CA GLY A 522 -27.04 9.92 -19.71
C GLY A 522 -28.33 10.57 -20.18
N LYS A 523 -28.23 11.65 -20.98
CA LYS A 523 -29.40 12.20 -21.67
C LYS A 523 -29.88 11.17 -22.71
N MET A 524 -31.13 10.73 -22.58
CA MET A 524 -31.79 10.02 -23.69
C MET A 524 -32.05 11.02 -24.81
N GLY A 525 -31.83 10.60 -26.06
CA GLY A 525 -32.25 11.38 -27.22
C GLY A 525 -33.78 11.55 -27.25
N PRO A 526 -34.31 12.56 -27.95
CA PRO A 526 -35.74 12.70 -28.15
C PRO A 526 -36.31 11.42 -28.78
N THR A 527 -37.35 10.86 -28.20
CA THR A 527 -38.14 9.82 -28.86
C THR A 527 -38.81 10.46 -30.08
N LYS A 528 -38.37 10.13 -31.30
CA LYS A 528 -39.07 10.58 -32.50
C LYS A 528 -40.41 9.85 -32.56
N PRO A 529 -41.57 10.54 -32.48
CA PRO A 529 -42.84 9.89 -32.75
C PRO A 529 -42.81 9.43 -34.21
N GLY A 530 -42.94 8.12 -34.43
CA GLY A 530 -43.12 7.56 -35.76
C GLY A 530 -44.41 8.11 -36.40
N PRO A 531 -44.45 8.39 -37.70
CA PRO A 531 -45.63 8.89 -38.38
C PRO A 531 -46.64 7.75 -38.61
N LEU A 532 -47.34 7.31 -37.56
CA LEU A 532 -48.44 6.34 -37.69
C LEU A 532 -49.70 6.83 -36.97
N LEU A 533 -50.61 7.39 -37.77
CA LEU A 533 -52.07 7.30 -37.62
C LEU A 533 -52.69 7.68 -36.26
N GLY A 534 -52.20 8.74 -35.59
CA GLY A 534 -52.93 9.38 -34.49
C GLY A 534 -53.23 8.48 -33.27
N LEU A 535 -52.54 7.34 -33.14
CA LEU A 535 -52.63 6.44 -32.00
C LEU A 535 -51.39 6.63 -31.12
N THR A 536 -51.59 7.18 -29.93
CA THR A 536 -50.55 7.26 -28.89
C THR A 536 -50.29 5.86 -28.36
N LEU A 537 -49.34 5.13 -28.95
CA LEU A 537 -48.87 3.86 -28.39
C LEU A 537 -47.98 4.15 -27.18
N GLY A 538 -48.37 3.64 -26.01
CA GLY A 538 -47.54 3.71 -24.81
C GLY A 538 -46.31 2.82 -24.95
N PHE A 539 -45.12 3.39 -24.73
CA PHE A 539 -43.87 2.63 -24.64
C PHE A 539 -43.62 2.31 -23.16
N ASP A 540 -43.53 1.03 -22.79
CA ASP A 540 -43.06 0.62 -21.46
C ASP A 540 -41.53 0.43 -21.55
N ILE A 541 -40.76 1.41 -21.07
CA ILE A 541 -39.32 1.25 -20.83
C ILE A 541 -39.13 0.62 -19.46
N ASN A 542 -38.52 -0.56 -19.41
CA ASN A 542 -38.20 -1.21 -18.15
C ASN A 542 -36.72 -1.01 -17.86
N ILE A 543 -36.40 -0.07 -16.96
CA ILE A 543 -35.04 0.07 -16.46
C ILE A 543 -34.78 -1.01 -15.41
N GLY A 544 -33.71 -1.78 -15.58
CA GLY A 544 -33.16 -2.62 -14.53
C GLY A 544 -32.74 -1.80 -13.31
N SER A 545 -32.23 -2.48 -12.27
CA SER A 545 -31.86 -1.80 -11.03
C SER A 545 -30.77 -0.73 -11.25
N LEU A 546 -31.03 0.46 -10.71
CA LEU A 546 -30.04 1.52 -10.52
C LEU A 546 -29.66 1.51 -9.05
N ARG A 547 -28.37 1.34 -8.74
CA ARG A 547 -27.95 1.24 -7.35
C ARG A 547 -26.54 1.77 -7.13
N ALA A 548 -26.41 2.69 -6.19
CA ALA A 548 -25.14 3.11 -5.61
C ALA A 548 -25.07 2.64 -4.15
N TRP A 549 -23.97 2.05 -3.73
CA TRP A 549 -23.78 1.71 -2.33
C TRP A 549 -22.35 1.80 -1.85
N ASN A 550 -22.21 2.06 -0.55
CA ASN A 550 -20.94 1.95 0.17
C ASN A 550 -21.15 1.15 1.46
N THR A 551 -20.27 0.19 1.71
CA THR A 551 -20.18 -0.57 2.97
C THR A 551 -18.79 -0.36 3.54
N LEU A 552 -18.70 0.11 4.79
CA LEU A 552 -17.43 0.25 5.51
C LEU A 552 -17.47 -0.51 6.84
N ASN A 553 -16.65 -1.55 6.95
CA ASN A 553 -16.44 -2.37 8.15
C ASN A 553 -14.99 -2.25 8.67
N GLY A 554 -14.64 -3.00 9.71
CA GLY A 554 -13.27 -3.10 10.26
C GLY A 554 -13.17 -2.54 11.66
N GLY A 555 -12.17 -1.70 11.94
CA GLY A 555 -12.03 -1.08 13.26
C GLY A 555 -10.78 -0.24 13.39
N THR A 556 -10.82 0.75 14.28
CA THR A 556 -9.65 1.59 14.58
C THR A 556 -9.34 1.45 16.05
N GLY A 557 -8.13 1.03 16.44
CA GLY A 557 -7.89 0.84 17.86
C GLY A 557 -6.47 0.91 18.37
N VAL A 558 -6.36 1.30 19.63
CA VAL A 558 -5.13 1.25 20.41
C VAL A 558 -5.33 0.29 21.57
N SER A 559 -4.48 -0.73 21.65
CA SER A 559 -4.51 -1.71 22.74
C SER A 559 -3.21 -1.63 23.54
N VAL A 560 -3.32 -1.43 24.85
CA VAL A 560 -2.20 -1.46 25.79
C VAL A 560 -2.46 -2.56 26.82
N TYR A 561 -1.66 -3.61 26.80
CA TYR A 561 -1.87 -4.79 27.63
C TYR A 561 -0.60 -5.22 28.38
N GLN A 562 -0.70 -5.48 29.68
CA GLN A 562 0.43 -5.94 30.51
C GLN A 562 1.71 -5.13 30.31
N THR A 563 1.58 -3.81 30.14
CA THR A 563 2.68 -2.92 29.76
C THR A 563 2.94 -1.90 30.85
N SER A 564 4.21 -1.51 31.02
CA SER A 564 4.61 -0.38 31.87
C SER A 564 5.12 0.76 31.00
N ILE A 565 4.41 1.89 30.98
CA ILE A 565 4.79 3.11 30.26
C ILE A 565 5.14 4.19 31.27
N THR A 566 6.33 4.77 31.15
CA THR A 566 6.78 5.93 31.92
C THR A 566 7.11 7.08 30.97
N ALA A 567 6.59 8.28 31.23
CA ALA A 567 6.85 9.46 30.41
C ALA A 567 7.27 10.66 31.26
N ASP A 568 8.30 11.38 30.81
CA ASP A 568 8.79 12.59 31.48
C ASP A 568 7.95 13.84 31.17
N ALA A 569 7.04 13.76 30.20
CA ALA A 569 6.08 14.80 29.88
C ALA A 569 4.65 14.23 29.78
N GLY A 570 4.30 13.47 28.73
CA GLY A 570 2.92 13.02 28.54
C GLY A 570 2.76 11.65 27.92
N ILE A 571 1.64 11.00 28.23
CA ILE A 571 1.19 9.77 27.57
C ILE A 571 -0.11 10.06 26.83
N GLU A 572 -0.15 9.70 25.54
CA GLU A 572 -1.32 9.91 24.70
C GLU A 572 -1.62 8.63 23.91
N LEU A 573 -2.81 8.07 24.15
CA LEU A 573 -3.31 6.88 23.47
C LEU A 573 -4.58 7.30 22.73
N ALA A 574 -4.54 7.30 21.39
CA ALA A 574 -5.67 7.79 20.61
C ALA A 574 -6.04 6.87 19.44
N ALA A 575 -7.32 6.54 19.36
CA ALA A 575 -7.95 5.94 18.18
C ALA A 575 -8.89 6.98 17.55
N ARG A 576 -8.68 7.27 16.26
CA ARG A 576 -9.44 8.26 15.50
C ARG A 576 -9.92 7.65 14.21
N ASP A 577 -11.23 7.61 14.03
CA ASP A 577 -11.85 7.11 12.82
C ASP A 577 -12.62 8.24 12.14
N GLN A 578 -12.17 8.66 10.96
CA GLN A 578 -12.82 9.66 10.12
C GLN A 578 -13.22 8.99 8.81
N ALA A 579 -14.52 8.92 8.55
CA ALA A 579 -15.03 8.30 7.32
C ALA A 579 -15.97 9.25 6.58
N LYS A 580 -15.83 9.30 5.25
CA LYS A 580 -16.78 9.97 4.34
C LYS A 580 -17.37 8.95 3.38
N LEU A 581 -18.69 8.78 3.43
CA LEU A 581 -19.44 7.89 2.54
C LEU A 581 -20.41 8.72 1.70
N SER A 582 -20.28 8.67 0.37
CA SER A 582 -21.18 9.35 -0.57
C SER A 582 -21.74 8.34 -1.56
N ALA A 583 -23.07 8.23 -1.62
CA ALA A 583 -23.77 7.39 -2.59
C ALA A 583 -24.78 8.24 -3.36
N GLU A 584 -24.66 8.27 -4.68
CA GLU A 584 -25.51 9.06 -5.56
C GLU A 584 -26.15 8.17 -6.62
N THR A 585 -27.48 8.28 -6.73
CA THR A 585 -28.25 7.65 -7.81
C THR A 585 -29.24 8.63 -8.42
N PRO A 586 -29.28 8.81 -9.74
CA PRO A 586 -30.30 9.60 -10.40
C PRO A 586 -31.64 8.91 -10.23
N THR A 587 -32.70 9.70 -10.04
CA THR A 587 -34.05 9.19 -10.14
C THR A 587 -34.44 8.99 -11.59
N GLY A 588 -35.37 8.07 -11.79
CA GLY A 588 -35.87 7.68 -13.10
C GLY A 588 -36.19 8.89 -13.98
N MET A 589 -35.85 8.71 -15.25
CA MET A 589 -36.10 9.57 -16.41
C MET A 589 -37.15 10.68 -16.18
N ASN A 590 -36.76 11.94 -16.41
CA ASN A 590 -37.68 13.00 -16.81
C ASN A 590 -38.24 12.64 -18.19
N ALA A 591 -39.16 11.68 -18.24
CA ALA A 591 -40.15 11.70 -19.30
C ALA A 591 -40.99 12.93 -19.01
N THR A 592 -40.98 13.93 -19.89
CA THR A 592 -42.08 14.87 -20.04
C THR A 592 -43.09 14.24 -21.01
N PRO A 593 -44.03 13.39 -20.57
CA PRO A 593 -45.20 13.12 -21.37
C PRO A 593 -46.26 14.17 -21.05
N ASP A 594 -47.03 14.52 -22.07
CA ASP A 594 -48.21 15.37 -21.91
C ASP A 594 -49.18 14.76 -20.87
N GLY A 595 -49.59 15.60 -19.90
CA GLY A 595 -50.84 15.46 -19.15
C GLY A 595 -50.88 14.45 -18.00
N ASP A 596 -50.87 13.13 -18.29
CA ASP A 596 -51.28 12.10 -17.30
C ASP A 596 -50.41 10.82 -17.31
N GLN A 597 -49.59 10.60 -18.35
CA GLN A 597 -48.76 9.39 -18.46
C GLN A 597 -47.49 9.43 -17.60
N ALA A 598 -47.08 10.62 -17.13
CA ALA A 598 -45.86 10.82 -16.32
C ALA A 598 -45.98 10.15 -14.96
N ALA A 599 -47.14 10.34 -14.31
CA ALA A 599 -47.45 9.76 -13.01
C ALA A 599 -47.54 8.24 -13.10
N VAL A 600 -48.09 7.70 -14.19
CA VAL A 600 -48.23 6.25 -14.40
C VAL A 600 -46.88 5.57 -14.66
N MET A 601 -45.96 6.19 -15.39
CA MET A 601 -44.60 5.65 -15.58
C MET A 601 -43.78 5.70 -14.29
N ALA A 602 -43.81 6.80 -13.55
CA ALA A 602 -43.12 6.91 -12.25
C ALA A 602 -43.68 5.90 -11.23
N VAL A 603 -45.01 5.70 -11.19
CA VAL A 603 -45.66 4.72 -10.30
C VAL A 603 -45.45 3.28 -10.77
N LYS A 604 -45.28 2.99 -12.08
CA LYS A 604 -44.89 1.64 -12.54
C LYS A 604 -43.41 1.33 -12.25
N LEU A 605 -42.51 2.30 -12.39
CA LEU A 605 -41.07 2.17 -12.09
C LEU A 605 -40.83 1.90 -10.59
N VAL A 606 -41.61 2.53 -9.72
CA VAL A 606 -41.54 2.33 -8.26
C VAL A 606 -42.44 1.16 -7.82
N GLY A 607 -43.65 1.04 -8.35
CA GLY A 607 -44.70 0.14 -7.87
C GLY A 607 -44.63 -1.31 -8.38
N ARG A 608 -44.09 -1.57 -9.58
CA ARG A 608 -43.96 -2.96 -10.08
C ARG A 608 -42.94 -3.77 -9.30
N TYR A 609 -41.99 -3.10 -8.63
CA TYR A 609 -41.01 -3.74 -7.73
C TYR A 609 -41.44 -3.76 -6.26
N VAL A 610 -42.47 -3.01 -5.86
CA VAL A 610 -43.01 -3.00 -4.48
C VAL A 610 -44.19 -3.98 -4.33
N GLY A 611 -44.92 -4.27 -5.42
CA GLY A 611 -46.07 -5.20 -5.40
C GLY A 611 -45.74 -6.69 -5.25
N ASP A 612 -44.53 -7.11 -5.64
CA ASP A 612 -44.02 -8.49 -5.50
C ASP A 612 -43.04 -8.63 -4.32
N LEU A 613 -43.41 -8.09 -3.14
CA LEU A 613 -42.73 -8.35 -1.86
C LEU A 613 -42.91 -9.81 -1.36
N GLY A 614 -43.15 -10.75 -2.26
CA GLY A 614 -42.96 -12.17 -2.02
C GLY A 614 -41.47 -12.48 -2.05
N THR A 615 -40.79 -12.28 -0.92
CA THR A 615 -39.35 -12.51 -0.72
C THR A 615 -38.46 -11.84 -1.75
N PHE A 616 -37.88 -10.72 -1.34
CA PHE A 616 -36.68 -10.12 -1.93
C PHE A 616 -35.56 -11.18 -1.99
N ASP A 617 -35.57 -12.06 -3.00
CA ASP A 617 -34.54 -13.07 -3.18
C ASP A 617 -33.34 -12.42 -3.86
N ALA A 618 -32.63 -11.63 -3.07
CA ALA A 618 -31.44 -10.88 -3.46
C ALA A 618 -30.29 -11.76 -3.95
N LYS A 619 -30.42 -13.10 -3.86
CA LYS A 619 -29.49 -14.08 -4.45
C LYS A 619 -29.57 -14.15 -5.98
N LYS A 620 -30.62 -13.63 -6.62
CA LYS A 620 -30.79 -13.65 -8.08
C LYS A 620 -30.13 -12.48 -8.81
N PHE A 621 -29.69 -11.44 -8.10
CA PHE A 621 -28.74 -10.48 -8.66
C PHE A 621 -27.33 -11.05 -8.50
N ALA A 622 -26.53 -11.05 -9.56
CA ALA A 622 -25.21 -11.70 -9.62
C ALA A 622 -24.14 -11.13 -8.65
N GLY A 623 -24.52 -10.24 -7.73
CA GLY A 623 -23.76 -9.87 -6.55
C GLY A 623 -24.69 -9.98 -5.35
N GLY A 624 -24.60 -11.09 -4.61
CA GLY A 624 -25.40 -11.32 -3.41
C GLY A 624 -25.34 -10.13 -2.46
N GLU A 625 -26.35 -9.99 -1.60
CA GLU A 625 -26.29 -9.03 -0.51
C GLU A 625 -24.93 -9.09 0.19
N PRO A 626 -24.35 -7.94 0.58
CA PRO A 626 -23.37 -7.95 1.65
C PRO A 626 -24.07 -8.62 2.83
N THR A 627 -23.68 -9.85 3.13
CA THR A 627 -24.21 -10.56 4.30
C THR A 627 -23.88 -9.69 5.52
N ASP A 628 -24.87 -9.51 6.40
CA ASP A 628 -24.80 -8.72 7.64
C ASP A 628 -23.87 -9.35 8.70
N THR A 629 -22.85 -10.08 8.23
CA THR A 629 -21.87 -10.84 9.00
C THR A 629 -20.60 -10.05 9.29
N GLY A 630 -20.47 -8.84 8.73
CA GLY A 630 -19.35 -7.94 9.03
C GLY A 630 -19.37 -7.52 10.50
N LYS A 631 -18.21 -7.60 11.18
CA LYS A 631 -18.07 -7.04 12.53
C LYS A 631 -18.34 -5.53 12.48
N ALA A 632 -19.00 -5.01 13.50
CA ALA A 632 -19.16 -3.57 13.67
C ALA A 632 -17.78 -2.89 13.67
N ARG A 633 -17.72 -1.72 13.04
CA ARG A 633 -16.55 -0.86 13.01
C ARG A 633 -16.36 -0.19 14.36
N ASP A 634 -15.58 -0.82 15.21
CA ASP A 634 -15.33 -0.34 16.56
C ASP A 634 -14.12 0.60 16.58
N THR A 635 -14.30 1.79 17.13
CA THR A 635 -13.19 2.70 17.46
C THR A 635 -12.85 2.56 18.93
N ALA A 636 -11.73 1.94 19.27
CA ALA A 636 -11.46 1.54 20.65
C ALA A 636 -10.07 1.92 21.15
N VAL A 637 -10.00 2.47 22.36
CA VAL A 637 -8.75 2.49 23.13
C VAL A 637 -8.94 1.66 24.39
N THR A 638 -8.14 0.61 24.54
CA THR A 638 -8.23 -0.32 25.67
C THR A 638 -6.90 -0.38 26.40
N VAL A 639 -6.90 -0.04 27.69
CA VAL A 639 -5.76 -0.22 28.60
C VAL A 639 -6.11 -1.28 29.62
N ASN A 640 -5.38 -2.40 29.65
CA ASN A 640 -5.67 -3.51 30.54
C ASN A 640 -4.39 -3.99 31.24
N ALA A 641 -4.47 -4.21 32.55
CA ALA A 641 -3.39 -4.75 33.38
C ALA A 641 -2.05 -4.00 33.19
N SER A 642 -2.10 -2.69 32.95
CA SER A 642 -0.95 -1.87 32.55
C SER A 642 -0.72 -0.72 33.52
N ARG A 643 0.53 -0.26 33.61
CA ARG A 643 0.95 0.89 34.43
C ARG A 643 1.29 2.05 33.52
N LEU A 644 0.63 3.18 33.71
CA LEU A 644 0.90 4.43 32.99
C LEU A 644 1.38 5.46 34.00
N ASN A 645 2.61 5.95 33.87
CA ASN A 645 3.18 6.94 34.77
C ASN A 645 3.72 8.13 33.97
N ALA A 646 3.10 9.29 34.09
CA ALA A 646 3.55 10.52 33.45
C ALA A 646 3.71 11.65 34.46
N THR A 647 4.72 12.50 34.29
CA THR A 647 4.84 13.75 35.08
C THR A 647 3.80 14.79 34.66
N GLY A 648 3.36 14.78 33.40
CA GLY A 648 2.28 15.62 32.87
C GLY A 648 1.01 14.82 32.64
N ALA A 649 0.33 15.06 31.53
CA ALA A 649 -1.01 14.52 31.27
C ALA A 649 -0.98 13.07 30.74
N VAL A 650 -2.04 12.31 31.08
CA VAL A 650 -2.35 11.01 30.48
C VAL A 650 -3.69 11.12 29.77
N ALA A 651 -3.71 10.96 28.46
CA ALA A 651 -4.91 11.03 27.62
C ALA A 651 -5.19 9.68 26.95
N VAL A 652 -6.42 9.20 27.10
CA VAL A 652 -6.95 7.97 26.48
C VAL A 652 -8.21 8.38 25.72
N ASP A 653 -8.15 8.35 24.38
CA ASP A 653 -9.16 9.01 23.56
C ASP A 653 -9.58 8.20 22.32
N ALA A 654 -10.85 7.79 22.28
CA ALA A 654 -11.46 7.12 21.14
C ALA A 654 -12.50 8.06 20.50
N ARG A 655 -12.34 8.39 19.22
CA ARG A 655 -13.33 9.20 18.49
C ARG A 655 -13.64 8.64 17.12
N SER A 656 -14.93 8.54 16.83
CA SER A 656 -15.44 8.28 15.49
C SER A 656 -16.17 9.49 14.95
N SER A 657 -15.90 9.84 13.69
CA SER A 657 -16.61 10.87 12.94
C SER A 657 -17.00 10.32 11.58
N LEU A 658 -18.30 10.32 11.31
CA LEU A 658 -18.86 9.83 10.07
C LEU A 658 -19.68 10.92 9.39
N VAL A 659 -19.35 11.19 8.12
CA VAL A 659 -20.17 11.97 7.21
C VAL A 659 -20.77 11.02 6.17
N MET A 660 -22.10 10.92 6.15
CA MET A 660 -22.85 10.15 5.17
C MET A 660 -23.70 11.09 4.32
N GLU A 661 -23.54 10.97 3.01
CA GLU A 661 -24.35 11.68 2.02
C GLU A 661 -25.00 10.64 1.10
N ALA A 662 -26.34 10.64 1.07
CA ALA A 662 -27.12 9.87 0.12
C ALA A 662 -27.96 10.84 -0.70
N ILE A 663 -27.75 10.84 -2.02
CA ILE A 663 -28.39 11.79 -2.93
C ILE A 663 -29.19 11.01 -3.97
N ALA A 664 -30.44 11.42 -4.14
CA ALA A 664 -31.26 11.03 -5.27
C ALA A 664 -31.88 12.25 -5.93
N ASP A 665 -31.89 12.31 -7.27
CA ASP A 665 -32.56 13.40 -8.00
C ASP A 665 -34.10 13.28 -7.90
N ALA A 666 -34.91 14.12 -8.55
CA ALA A 666 -36.35 14.23 -8.27
C ALA A 666 -37.22 13.01 -8.67
N LEU A 667 -38.06 12.51 -7.75
CA LEU A 667 -39.39 11.93 -8.05
C LEU A 667 -40.45 13.02 -7.81
N SER A 668 -41.64 12.97 -8.42
CA SER A 668 -42.65 14.04 -8.29
C SER A 668 -43.32 14.12 -6.91
N ASP A 669 -43.25 13.08 -6.07
CA ASP A 669 -43.95 13.00 -4.77
C ASP A 669 -42.98 13.03 -3.55
N PRO A 670 -43.08 13.99 -2.61
CA PRO A 670 -42.20 14.11 -1.44
C PRO A 670 -42.12 12.89 -0.49
N GLY A 671 -43.21 12.13 -0.33
CA GLY A 671 -43.26 10.95 0.55
C GLY A 671 -42.58 9.73 -0.06
N ILE A 672 -42.79 9.52 -1.36
CA ILE A 672 -42.14 8.46 -2.14
C ILE A 672 -40.67 8.81 -2.40
N ARG A 673 -40.32 10.10 -2.56
CA ARG A 673 -38.95 10.62 -2.73
C ARG A 673 -38.00 10.12 -1.64
N THR A 674 -38.39 10.26 -0.37
CA THR A 674 -37.50 9.97 0.77
C THR A 674 -37.28 8.45 0.94
N ALA A 675 -38.31 7.64 0.72
CA ALA A 675 -38.20 6.18 0.79
C ALA A 675 -37.46 5.58 -0.41
N ALA A 676 -37.69 6.10 -1.62
CA ALA A 676 -37.00 5.64 -2.83
C ALA A 676 -35.52 6.06 -2.84
N ALA A 677 -35.18 7.27 -2.40
CA ALA A 677 -33.80 7.72 -2.26
C ALA A 677 -32.98 6.80 -1.34
N GLY A 678 -33.55 6.38 -0.20
CA GLY A 678 -32.92 5.45 0.73
C GLY A 678 -32.82 4.00 0.23
N LEU A 679 -33.64 3.60 -0.76
CA LEU A 679 -33.56 2.27 -1.39
C LEU A 679 -32.52 2.21 -2.52
N LEU A 680 -32.30 3.33 -3.23
CA LEU A 680 -31.45 3.39 -4.42
C LEU A 680 -29.99 3.77 -4.10
N ALA A 681 -29.79 4.67 -3.13
CA ALA A 681 -28.49 5.05 -2.60
C ALA A 681 -28.36 4.58 -1.15
N ILE A 682 -27.50 3.59 -0.91
CA ILE A 682 -27.35 2.97 0.42
C ILE A 682 -25.93 3.13 0.92
N ASN A 683 -25.74 3.92 1.98
CA ASN A 683 -24.52 3.87 2.78
C ASN A 683 -24.78 2.99 4.02
N ARG A 684 -23.95 1.98 4.27
CA ARG A 684 -23.99 1.14 5.46
C ARG A 684 -22.77 1.39 6.33
N TYR A 685 -23.02 1.76 7.58
CA TYR A 685 -22.03 1.87 8.63
C TYR A 685 -22.64 1.42 9.95
N ARG A 686 -21.94 0.58 10.68
CA ARG A 686 -22.28 0.20 12.05
C ARG A 686 -21.01 0.34 12.86
N GLY A 687 -20.99 1.25 13.82
CA GLY A 687 -19.80 1.47 14.64
C GLY A 687 -20.13 2.14 15.96
N GLY A 688 -19.12 2.25 16.81
CA GLY A 688 -19.19 2.95 18.09
C GLY A 688 -17.80 3.22 18.65
N SER A 689 -17.69 4.23 19.50
CA SER A 689 -16.44 4.54 20.19
C SER A 689 -16.43 3.99 21.62
N ARG A 690 -15.31 3.39 22.01
CA ARG A 690 -15.07 2.90 23.38
C ARG A 690 -13.69 3.31 23.86
N ALA A 691 -13.62 3.98 25.00
CA ALA A 691 -12.37 4.20 25.73
C ALA A 691 -12.50 3.52 27.09
N GLU A 692 -11.61 2.58 27.37
CA GLU A 692 -11.64 1.77 28.59
C GLU A 692 -10.27 1.65 29.23
N VAL A 693 -10.23 1.82 30.55
CA VAL A 693 -9.10 1.50 31.41
C VAL A 693 -9.59 0.48 32.43
N GLU A 694 -9.16 -0.77 32.30
CA GLU A 694 -9.64 -1.86 33.14
C GLU A 694 -8.53 -2.38 34.07
N ALA A 695 -8.81 -2.34 35.38
CA ALA A 695 -7.94 -2.87 36.43
C ALA A 695 -8.47 -4.22 36.94
N ARG A 696 -8.32 -5.30 36.16
CA ARG A 696 -8.81 -6.64 36.57
C ARG A 696 -8.00 -7.33 37.67
N THR A 697 -6.79 -6.85 37.92
CA THR A 697 -5.90 -7.32 38.99
C THR A 697 -5.25 -6.07 39.57
N GLY A 698 -4.89 -6.04 40.86
CA GLY A 698 -4.32 -4.87 41.57
C GLY A 698 -2.96 -4.35 41.04
N VAL A 699 -2.68 -4.50 39.75
CA VAL A 699 -1.46 -4.21 39.01
C VAL A 699 -1.62 -3.00 38.07
N ALA A 700 -2.84 -2.68 37.62
CA ALA A 700 -3.08 -1.51 36.77
C ALA A 700 -3.11 -0.22 37.60
N SER A 701 -2.28 0.76 37.24
CA SER A 701 -2.25 2.07 37.89
C SER A 701 -1.98 3.17 36.86
N ILE A 702 -2.69 4.28 37.00
CA ILE A 702 -2.41 5.52 36.26
C ILE A 702 -1.92 6.54 37.28
N LYS A 703 -0.70 7.04 37.08
CA LYS A 703 -0.15 8.18 37.82
C LYS A 703 0.14 9.29 36.80
N ALA A 704 -0.50 10.43 36.98
CA ALA A 704 -0.28 11.63 36.19
C ALA A 704 0.06 12.77 37.16
N GLY A 705 1.09 13.55 36.85
CA GLY A 705 1.30 14.84 37.54
C GLY A 705 0.44 15.96 36.97
N GLY A 706 -0.15 15.75 35.78
CA GLY A 706 -1.20 16.58 35.17
C GLY A 706 -2.58 15.92 35.18
N THR A 707 -3.40 16.23 34.17
CA THR A 707 -4.76 15.68 34.03
C THR A 707 -4.76 14.24 33.51
N VAL A 708 -5.63 13.40 34.06
CA VAL A 708 -6.03 12.12 33.44
C VAL A 708 -7.34 12.33 32.68
N SER A 709 -7.38 12.00 31.39
CA SER A 709 -8.57 12.11 30.55
C SER A 709 -8.87 10.78 29.86
N VAL A 710 -10.12 10.31 29.99
CA VAL A 710 -10.63 9.13 29.27
C VAL A 710 -11.89 9.57 28.53
N ILE A 711 -11.83 9.60 27.20
CA ILE A 711 -12.89 10.18 26.36
C ILE A 711 -13.26 9.18 25.26
N ALA A 712 -14.56 8.93 25.12
CA ALA A 712 -15.16 8.29 23.96
C ALA A 712 -16.20 9.23 23.35
N ARG A 713 -16.11 9.54 22.05
CA ARG A 713 -17.11 10.37 21.35
C ARG A 713 -17.40 9.85 19.97
N ASP A 714 -18.68 9.80 19.63
CA ASP A 714 -19.15 9.54 18.28
C ASP A 714 -19.80 10.82 17.72
N SER A 715 -19.53 11.12 16.47
CA SER A 715 -20.21 12.17 15.71
C SER A 715 -20.71 11.60 14.40
N LEU A 716 -22.00 11.75 14.14
CA LEU A 716 -22.64 11.33 12.90
C LEU A 716 -23.30 12.54 12.25
N LYS A 717 -22.91 12.83 11.01
CA LYS A 717 -23.64 13.73 10.13
C LYS A 717 -24.17 12.92 8.95
N ALA A 718 -25.45 12.58 9.00
CA ALA A 718 -26.15 11.96 7.89
C ALA A 718 -26.99 13.01 7.16
N THR A 719 -26.78 13.16 5.85
CA THR A 719 -27.58 14.02 4.98
C THR A 719 -28.18 13.17 3.88
N ALA A 720 -29.51 13.11 3.83
CA ALA A 720 -30.24 12.60 2.67
C ALA A 720 -30.79 13.80 1.91
N LYS A 721 -30.43 13.95 0.63
CA LYS A 721 -30.96 15.02 -0.23
C LYS A 721 -31.79 14.40 -1.35
N ALA A 722 -32.98 14.97 -1.54
CA ALA A 722 -33.76 14.81 -2.75
C ALA A 722 -33.81 16.18 -3.44
N ASP A 723 -33.09 16.36 -4.53
CA ASP A 723 -33.04 17.67 -5.19
C ASP A 723 -34.41 17.97 -5.82
N ALA A 724 -35.05 19.05 -5.34
CA ALA A 724 -36.30 19.54 -5.91
C ALA A 724 -35.96 20.23 -7.23
N GLY A 725 -36.07 19.50 -8.35
CA GLY A 725 -36.00 20.12 -9.67
C GLY A 725 -36.93 21.34 -9.71
N ARG A 726 -36.36 22.54 -9.89
CA ARG A 726 -37.17 23.74 -10.13
C ARG A 726 -38.05 23.46 -11.35
N PRO A 727 -39.38 23.63 -11.27
CA PRO A 727 -40.16 23.67 -12.50
C PRO A 727 -39.59 24.80 -13.36
N SER A 728 -39.16 24.47 -14.57
CA SER A 728 -38.87 25.48 -15.58
C SER A 728 -40.12 26.34 -15.70
N ALA A 729 -40.01 27.64 -15.44
CA ALA A 729 -41.09 28.58 -15.68
C ALA A 729 -41.36 28.63 -17.19
N GLY A 730 -42.21 27.73 -17.67
CA GLY A 730 -42.86 27.86 -18.96
C GLY A 730 -43.89 28.98 -18.82
N GLY A 731 -43.61 30.11 -19.47
CA GLY A 731 -44.64 31.11 -19.74
C GLY A 731 -45.77 30.46 -20.53
N LEU A 732 -47.00 30.74 -20.10
CA LEU A 732 -48.25 30.39 -20.78
C LEU A 732 -48.26 30.84 -22.24
#